data_AF-A0A0J5TF57-F1
#
_entry.id   AF-A0A0J5TF57-F1
#
_cell.length_a   1.000
_cell.length_b   1.000
_cell.length_c   1.000
_cell.angle_alpha   90.00
_cell.angle_beta   90.00
_cell.angle_gamma   90.00
#
_symmetry.space_group_name_H-M   'P 1'
#
loop_
_entity.id
_entity.type
_entity.pdbx_description
1 polymer ?
#
loop_
_entity_poly.entity_id
_entity_poly.type
_entity_poly.pdbx_seq_one_letter_code
_entity_poly.pdbx_strand_id
1 'polypeptide(L)'
;MMYPSAFEQYLLELTNQARIDPQGEFDRLITDAANQVGVTSEITAALQYFDVDMDVLATQFASLTPVAPLAWSSALATAADGHTALLITTDSQTHQTPGEAGILARAQGAGFSANYVSENVYSYAYDALFAYAGFFIDWGNTATGIQTNVSHRVNIMNPSVYEVGIGARAENDSATAVGPFVVTQDFGRNNSYQAQIVGVVIDDADGDAFYDIGEGMGGVTVTVTPTTGNGGSVTTSTWSSGGYQIQVSAGTYTVTFSGGGLLGPVSETVTIGASNVKVDALAPDTAPEPEPEDLNPTLSVSTRTVSVAENSTGALLSLSASDPEGGALSYAISGADADLFRITGNTLFFLAAPDYESPQDTGANNIYNVTLSVTDPGGNSATAAVAISVTDAVEIAPTPVTNPTPINPDPKEAAGQVDPVLLAGDNGPDTLIGGEGDDTLAGAGGNDVVSGNGGNDNISGSDGNDTLSGGAGDDQIGGGLGNDSITGGTGNDAIGAGQGDDFAAGGEGNDVVNGGAGDDTIFGEAGNDTVGAGFNDDVVSGGAGDDSLGGGSGRDTLFGHAGRDAIGGGEGDDEIDGGADNDFLAGGGRNDIVRGGTGQDTINGGEGNDTLTGGAGADVFVFNNFIADEVDLITDFQTGVDMFRLSGIANAPGSGLAGKLDALDVSDMMINGVDGASFTYDGHTVLIAGVSAASLSLDDFIFS
;
A
#
# COMPACT_ATOMS: atom_id res chain seq x y z
N MET A 1 29.19 -16.65 17.27
CA MET A 1 28.84 -15.24 17.10
C MET A 1 27.33 -15.19 17.04
N MET A 2 26.71 -14.31 17.79
CA MET A 2 25.28 -14.04 17.67
C MET A 2 25.13 -13.07 16.50
N TYR A 3 24.55 -13.54 15.40
CA TYR A 3 24.11 -12.69 14.29
C TYR A 3 22.72 -12.15 14.61
N PRO A 4 22.33 -10.99 14.06
CA PRO A 4 21.01 -10.44 14.29
C PRO A 4 19.93 -11.38 13.71
N SER A 5 18.81 -11.48 14.42
CA SER A 5 17.54 -11.99 13.86
C SER A 5 17.02 -11.05 12.76
N ALA A 6 15.97 -11.46 12.03
CA ALA A 6 15.34 -10.60 11.02
C ALA A 6 14.86 -9.27 11.63
N PHE A 7 14.15 -9.33 12.76
CA PHE A 7 13.72 -8.15 13.52
C PHE A 7 14.88 -7.21 13.88
N GLU A 8 15.96 -7.76 14.46
CA GLU A 8 17.10 -6.97 14.90
C GLU A 8 17.88 -6.39 13.71
N GLN A 9 17.94 -7.13 12.60
CA GLN A 9 18.57 -6.67 11.37
C GLN A 9 17.76 -5.53 10.75
N TYR A 10 16.44 -5.64 10.70
CA TYR A 10 15.56 -4.59 10.19
C TYR A 10 15.63 -3.33 11.03
N LEU A 11 15.57 -3.46 12.36
CA LEU A 11 15.75 -2.32 13.26
C LEU A 11 17.14 -1.68 13.13
N LEU A 12 18.20 -2.47 12.93
CA LEU A 12 19.55 -1.94 12.66
C LEU A 12 19.57 -1.14 11.36
N GLU A 13 18.87 -1.60 10.34
CA GLU A 13 18.81 -0.97 9.03
C GLU A 13 18.10 0.39 9.11
N LEU A 14 16.88 0.42 9.68
CA LEU A 14 16.15 1.67 9.97
C LEU A 14 17.01 2.65 10.77
N THR A 15 17.71 2.16 11.79
CA THR A 15 18.63 2.99 12.59
C THR A 15 19.79 3.57 11.75
N ASN A 16 20.31 2.81 10.79
CA ASN A 16 21.42 3.25 9.94
C ASN A 16 20.98 4.19 8.82
N GLN A 17 19.80 3.99 8.24
CA GLN A 17 19.16 4.92 7.31
C GLN A 17 19.01 6.29 7.97
N ALA A 18 18.37 6.34 9.14
CA ALA A 18 18.19 7.54 9.93
C ALA A 18 19.49 8.26 10.29
N ARG A 19 20.57 7.50 10.50
CA ARG A 19 21.90 8.05 10.78
C ARG A 19 22.53 8.70 9.56
N ILE A 20 22.38 8.11 8.37
CA ILE A 20 23.02 8.57 7.14
C ILE A 20 22.20 9.70 6.50
N ASP A 21 20.87 9.62 6.56
CA ASP A 21 19.95 10.62 6.03
C ASP A 21 18.76 10.83 6.98
N PRO A 22 18.92 11.62 8.05
CA PRO A 22 17.85 11.86 8.99
C PRO A 22 16.68 12.63 8.38
N GLN A 23 16.90 13.49 7.38
CA GLN A 23 15.80 14.26 6.78
C GLN A 23 15.00 13.41 5.81
N GLY A 24 15.67 12.67 4.91
CA GLY A 24 14.99 11.72 4.03
C GLY A 24 14.21 10.66 4.80
N GLU A 25 14.70 10.26 5.98
CA GLU A 25 13.98 9.34 6.84
C GLU A 25 12.75 9.96 7.53
N PHE A 26 12.76 11.26 7.84
CA PHE A 26 11.54 11.97 8.26
C PHE A 26 10.54 12.01 7.13
N ASP A 27 10.99 12.40 5.93
CA ASP A 27 10.14 12.53 4.75
C ASP A 27 9.54 11.16 4.36
N ARG A 28 10.32 10.08 4.49
CA ARG A 28 9.85 8.69 4.38
C ARG A 28 8.78 8.38 5.42
N LEU A 29 9.03 8.61 6.71
CA LEU A 29 8.03 8.37 7.77
C LEU A 29 6.72 9.18 7.57
N ILE A 30 6.79 10.37 6.99
CA ILE A 30 5.62 11.17 6.61
C ILE A 30 4.90 10.56 5.43
N THR A 31 5.65 10.17 4.39
CA THR A 31 5.12 9.57 3.17
C THR A 31 4.48 8.22 3.46
N ASP A 32 5.15 7.36 4.23
CA ASP A 32 4.63 6.08 4.71
C ASP A 32 3.36 6.26 5.57
N ALA A 33 3.32 7.31 6.41
CA ALA A 33 2.15 7.63 7.23
C ALA A 33 0.99 8.21 6.41
N ALA A 34 1.29 8.93 5.33
CA ALA A 34 0.31 9.50 4.40
C ALA A 34 -0.26 8.43 3.46
N ASN A 35 0.57 7.49 3.01
CA ASN A 35 0.22 6.46 2.05
C ASN A 35 -0.25 5.16 2.72
N GLN A 36 -0.17 5.05 4.05
CA GLN A 36 -0.35 3.80 4.82
C GLN A 36 0.57 2.64 4.39
N VAL A 37 1.51 2.90 3.50
CA VAL A 37 2.53 1.97 3.04
C VAL A 37 3.65 1.99 4.08
N GLY A 38 3.72 0.94 4.90
CA GLY A 38 4.81 0.79 5.85
C GLY A 38 4.75 1.69 7.09
N VAL A 39 3.62 2.30 7.46
CA VAL A 39 3.36 2.80 8.83
C VAL A 39 2.18 2.02 9.39
N THR A 40 2.46 1.17 10.37
CA THR A 40 1.43 0.32 10.97
C THR A 40 0.36 1.17 11.66
N SER A 41 -0.87 0.66 11.71
CA SER A 41 -2.00 1.30 12.38
C SER A 41 -1.66 1.78 13.80
N GLU A 42 -0.73 1.08 14.46
CA GLU A 42 -0.20 1.34 15.77
C GLU A 42 0.65 2.63 15.82
N ILE A 43 1.48 2.91 14.81
CA ILE A 43 2.29 4.13 14.76
C ILE A 43 1.36 5.33 14.55
N THR A 44 0.40 5.23 13.62
CA THR A 44 -0.62 6.26 13.40
C THR A 44 -1.39 6.55 14.69
N ALA A 45 -1.83 5.50 15.39
CA ALA A 45 -2.49 5.63 16.69
C ALA A 45 -1.58 6.26 17.75
N ALA A 46 -0.28 5.96 17.76
CA ALA A 46 0.68 6.55 18.70
C ALA A 46 0.90 8.05 18.42
N LEU A 47 1.05 8.44 17.16
CA LEU A 47 1.19 9.85 16.75
C LEU A 47 -0.03 10.68 17.21
N GLN A 48 -1.24 10.15 17.01
CA GLN A 48 -2.48 10.76 17.47
C GLN A 48 -2.59 10.77 19.00
N TYR A 49 -2.26 9.66 19.67
CA TYR A 49 -2.36 9.55 21.12
C TYR A 49 -1.45 10.54 21.86
N PHE A 50 -0.24 10.74 21.37
CA PHE A 50 0.71 11.68 21.95
C PHE A 50 0.52 13.13 21.48
N ASP A 51 -0.33 13.38 20.48
CA ASP A 51 -0.52 14.71 19.87
C ASP A 51 0.84 15.26 19.36
N VAL A 52 1.52 14.45 18.54
CA VAL A 52 2.86 14.78 18.03
C VAL A 52 2.78 15.97 17.08
N ASP A 53 3.47 17.05 17.45
CA ASP A 53 3.60 18.24 16.63
C ASP A 53 4.61 17.99 15.51
N MET A 54 4.08 17.75 14.31
CA MET A 54 4.88 17.38 13.13
C MET A 54 5.78 18.52 12.64
N ASP A 55 5.42 19.79 12.85
CA ASP A 55 6.27 20.93 12.51
C ASP A 55 7.50 20.99 13.42
N VAL A 56 7.29 20.72 14.71
CA VAL A 56 8.38 20.62 15.69
C VAL A 56 9.27 19.42 15.37
N LEU A 57 8.67 18.29 14.99
CA LEU A 57 9.40 17.09 14.60
C LEU A 57 10.27 17.34 13.34
N ALA A 58 9.67 17.87 12.27
CA ALA A 58 10.36 18.25 11.04
C ALA A 58 11.55 19.17 11.32
N THR A 59 11.34 20.21 12.14
CA THR A 59 12.41 21.15 12.52
C THR A 59 13.55 20.45 13.27
N GLN A 60 13.23 19.50 14.14
CA GLN A 60 14.23 18.75 14.89
C GLN A 60 15.04 17.83 13.97
N PHE A 61 14.40 17.17 13.01
CA PHE A 61 15.05 16.27 12.05
C PHE A 61 15.93 17.04 11.07
N ALA A 62 15.45 18.16 10.54
CA ALA A 62 16.24 19.07 9.69
C ALA A 62 17.50 19.62 10.39
N SER A 63 17.54 19.59 11.73
CA SER A 63 18.70 20.04 12.52
C SER A 63 19.74 18.94 12.78
N LEU A 64 19.42 17.68 12.48
CA LEU A 64 20.32 16.56 12.69
C LEU A 64 21.44 16.56 11.66
N THR A 65 22.65 16.22 12.11
CA THR A 65 23.78 16.05 11.20
C THR A 65 23.94 14.56 10.90
N PRO A 66 24.03 14.16 9.62
CA PRO A 66 24.38 12.80 9.23
C PRO A 66 25.62 12.27 9.97
N VAL A 67 25.54 11.03 10.45
CA VAL A 67 26.61 10.31 11.14
C VAL A 67 26.82 8.94 10.52
N ALA A 68 28.02 8.39 10.68
CA ALA A 68 28.37 7.11 10.08
C ALA A 68 27.48 5.97 10.59
N PRO A 69 27.19 4.94 9.76
CA PRO A 69 26.40 3.79 10.16
C PRO A 69 27.09 2.98 11.28
N LEU A 70 26.28 2.26 12.03
CA LEU A 70 26.67 1.37 13.12
C LEU A 70 26.92 -0.04 12.59
N ALA A 71 27.98 -0.68 13.09
CA ALA A 71 28.20 -2.11 12.86
C ALA A 71 27.56 -2.95 13.97
N TRP A 72 27.17 -4.17 13.66
CA TRP A 72 26.64 -5.10 14.65
C TRP A 72 27.74 -5.59 15.61
N SER A 73 27.48 -5.50 16.91
CA SER A 73 28.34 -6.01 17.98
C SER A 73 27.63 -7.10 18.77
N SER A 74 28.08 -8.35 18.59
CA SER A 74 27.51 -9.48 19.34
C SER A 74 27.68 -9.36 20.86
N ALA A 75 28.71 -8.63 21.33
CA ALA A 75 28.92 -8.40 22.75
C ALA A 75 27.91 -7.41 23.33
N LEU A 76 27.61 -6.33 22.60
CA LEU A 76 26.54 -5.41 22.97
C LEU A 76 25.17 -6.11 22.87
N ALA A 77 24.94 -6.90 21.82
CA ALA A 77 23.66 -7.61 21.65
C ALA A 77 23.41 -8.61 22.79
N THR A 78 24.47 -9.31 23.25
CA THR A 78 24.38 -10.19 24.43
C THR A 78 24.02 -9.41 25.71
N ALA A 79 24.55 -8.20 25.87
CA ALA A 79 24.25 -7.35 27.03
C ALA A 79 22.81 -6.81 26.96
N ALA A 80 22.39 -6.30 25.80
CA ALA A 80 21.05 -5.81 25.53
C ALA A 80 19.98 -6.91 25.69
N ASP A 81 20.22 -8.10 25.15
CA ASP A 81 19.32 -9.25 25.28
C ASP A 81 19.14 -9.70 26.74
N GLY A 82 20.24 -9.72 27.50
CA GLY A 82 20.22 -10.03 28.93
C GLY A 82 19.44 -9.00 29.75
N HIS A 83 19.55 -7.71 29.41
CA HIS A 83 18.79 -6.65 30.05
C HIS A 83 17.31 -6.73 29.68
N THR A 84 16.99 -6.89 28.39
CA THR A 84 15.63 -7.06 27.86
C THR A 84 14.89 -8.20 28.56
N ALA A 85 15.54 -9.36 28.72
CA ALA A 85 14.96 -10.48 29.45
C ALA A 85 14.63 -10.12 30.91
N LEU A 86 15.48 -9.32 31.56
CA LEU A 86 15.27 -8.90 32.94
C LEU A 86 14.11 -7.91 33.06
N LEU A 87 13.98 -6.98 32.11
CA LEU A 87 12.85 -6.03 32.04
C LEU A 87 11.51 -6.75 31.97
N ILE A 88 11.41 -7.77 31.12
CA ILE A 88 10.22 -8.64 31.03
C ILE A 88 9.97 -9.33 32.38
N THR A 89 10.98 -10.01 32.96
CA THR A 89 10.77 -10.76 34.21
C THR A 89 10.47 -9.87 35.43
N THR A 90 10.83 -8.59 35.39
CA THR A 90 10.63 -7.64 36.48
C THR A 90 9.50 -6.66 36.21
N ASP A 91 8.85 -6.77 35.06
CA ASP A 91 7.78 -5.90 34.59
C ASP A 91 8.16 -4.41 34.71
N SER A 92 9.29 -4.04 34.09
CA SER A 92 9.92 -2.74 34.28
C SER A 92 10.49 -2.14 32.99
N GLN A 93 10.53 -0.80 32.93
CA GLN A 93 11.06 -0.03 31.79
C GLN A 93 12.23 0.88 32.25
N THR A 94 13.28 0.29 32.78
CA THR A 94 14.39 1.03 33.42
C THR A 94 15.72 0.62 32.83
N HIS A 95 16.66 1.56 32.65
CA HIS A 95 18.04 1.25 32.25
C HIS A 95 18.81 0.35 33.25
N GLN A 96 18.28 0.20 34.46
CA GLN A 96 18.86 -0.64 35.49
C GLN A 96 17.79 -1.08 36.49
N THR A 97 17.52 -2.39 36.55
CA THR A 97 16.62 -2.96 37.55
C THR A 97 17.32 -3.06 38.92
N PRO A 98 16.58 -3.16 40.04
CA PRO A 98 17.19 -3.24 41.37
C PRO A 98 18.14 -4.43 41.54
N GLY A 99 19.44 -4.14 41.75
CA GLY A 99 20.48 -5.17 41.96
C GLY A 99 21.19 -5.62 40.69
N GLU A 100 20.79 -5.11 39.53
CA GLU A 100 21.47 -5.33 38.26
C GLU A 100 22.74 -4.50 38.15
N ALA A 101 23.71 -4.96 37.36
CA ALA A 101 24.86 -4.15 36.98
C ALA A 101 24.42 -3.06 35.97
N GLY A 102 25.01 -1.86 36.02
CA GLY A 102 24.74 -0.84 35.00
C GLY A 102 25.32 -1.23 33.64
N ILE A 103 24.84 -0.58 32.56
CA ILE A 103 25.17 -0.92 31.17
C ILE A 103 26.66 -1.15 30.90
N LEU A 104 27.55 -0.29 31.39
CA LEU A 104 29.01 -0.46 31.18
C LEU A 104 29.51 -1.80 31.72
N ALA A 105 29.03 -2.21 32.90
CA ALA A 105 29.41 -3.47 33.50
C ALA A 105 28.74 -4.67 32.81
N ARG A 106 27.50 -4.51 32.28
CA ARG A 106 26.86 -5.54 31.44
C ARG A 106 27.64 -5.75 30.14
N ALA A 107 27.93 -4.68 29.41
CA ALA A 107 28.70 -4.71 28.17
C ALA A 107 30.10 -5.30 28.39
N GLN A 108 30.83 -4.88 29.43
CA GLN A 108 32.13 -5.45 29.78
C GLN A 108 32.03 -6.92 30.20
N GLY A 109 30.97 -7.30 30.92
CA GLY A 109 30.66 -8.68 31.27
C GLY A 109 30.39 -9.57 30.06
N ALA A 110 29.79 -9.00 29.00
CA ALA A 110 29.60 -9.63 27.69
C ALA A 110 30.83 -9.58 26.78
N GLY A 111 31.95 -8.99 27.25
CA GLY A 111 33.22 -8.94 26.53
C GLY A 111 33.45 -7.70 25.67
N PHE A 112 32.61 -6.67 25.78
CA PHE A 112 32.79 -5.40 25.08
C PHE A 112 33.89 -4.55 25.74
N SER A 113 34.91 -4.18 24.98
CA SER A 113 36.07 -3.43 25.49
C SER A 113 35.91 -1.93 25.22
N ALA A 114 35.08 -1.26 26.03
CA ALA A 114 34.89 0.19 25.95
C ALA A 114 34.85 0.85 27.33
N ASN A 115 35.10 2.17 27.33
CA ASN A 115 34.89 3.04 28.49
C ASN A 115 33.61 3.89 28.36
N TYR A 116 32.93 3.81 27.21
CA TYR A 116 31.71 4.54 26.91
C TYR A 116 30.72 3.61 26.21
N VAL A 117 29.51 3.54 26.76
CA VAL A 117 28.34 2.87 26.21
C VAL A 117 27.11 3.69 26.59
N SER A 118 26.08 3.61 25.77
CA SER A 118 24.77 4.23 26.02
C SER A 118 23.65 3.25 25.67
N GLU A 119 22.47 3.47 26.23
CA GLU A 119 21.35 2.54 26.13
C GLU A 119 20.08 3.27 25.71
N ASN A 120 19.32 2.67 24.83
CA ASN A 120 17.90 2.95 24.69
C ASN A 120 17.09 1.73 25.14
N VAL A 121 16.00 1.98 25.85
CA VAL A 121 15.05 0.94 26.28
C VAL A 121 13.67 1.38 25.84
N TYR A 122 12.95 0.51 25.14
CA TYR A 122 11.57 0.74 24.76
C TYR A 122 10.73 -0.49 25.07
N SER A 123 9.54 -0.24 25.56
CA SER A 123 8.53 -1.24 25.92
C SER A 123 7.21 -0.84 25.28
N TYR A 124 6.30 -1.78 25.13
CA TYR A 124 5.12 -1.63 24.25
C TYR A 124 5.49 -1.42 22.79
N ALA A 125 6.55 -2.08 22.32
CA ALA A 125 6.75 -2.22 20.89
C ALA A 125 5.79 -3.27 20.33
N TYR A 126 5.32 -3.08 19.10
CA TYR A 126 4.48 -4.05 18.36
C TYR A 126 5.30 -4.78 17.30
N ASP A 127 6.15 -4.04 16.59
CA ASP A 127 7.08 -4.54 15.59
C ASP A 127 8.39 -3.71 15.62
N ALA A 128 9.29 -3.98 14.67
CA ALA A 128 10.59 -3.30 14.58
C ALA A 128 10.46 -1.83 14.19
N LEU A 129 9.52 -1.51 13.30
CA LEU A 129 9.27 -0.16 12.82
C LEU A 129 8.62 0.69 13.92
N PHE A 130 7.66 0.15 14.67
CA PHE A 130 7.07 0.82 15.82
C PHE A 130 8.12 1.08 16.90
N ALA A 131 8.98 0.10 17.19
CA ALA A 131 10.09 0.28 18.13
C ALA A 131 11.04 1.40 17.66
N TYR A 132 11.39 1.39 16.38
CA TYR A 132 12.21 2.40 15.75
C TYR A 132 11.58 3.80 15.88
N ALA A 133 10.31 3.95 15.49
CA ALA A 133 9.58 5.22 15.60
C ALA A 133 9.53 5.70 17.06
N GLY A 134 9.32 4.80 18.02
CA GLY A 134 9.34 5.13 19.44
C GLY A 134 10.70 5.67 19.91
N PHE A 135 11.81 5.08 19.46
CA PHE A 135 13.15 5.59 19.77
C PHE A 135 13.47 6.90 19.03
N PHE A 136 13.04 7.02 17.78
CA PHE A 136 13.51 8.06 16.88
C PHE A 136 12.64 9.32 16.94
N ILE A 137 11.32 9.21 17.09
CA ILE A 137 10.43 10.33 17.41
C ILE A 137 10.61 10.73 18.88
N ASP A 138 10.80 9.73 19.76
CA ASP A 138 10.91 9.89 21.21
C ASP A 138 9.67 10.63 21.76
N TRP A 139 8.50 10.10 21.42
CA TRP A 139 7.20 10.67 21.77
C TRP A 139 6.96 10.65 23.29
N GLY A 140 6.10 11.55 23.76
CA GLY A 140 5.73 11.60 25.18
C GLY A 140 4.69 12.67 25.49
N ASN A 141 4.14 12.60 26.72
CA ASN A 141 3.08 13.48 27.21
C ASN A 141 3.59 14.91 27.49
N THR A 142 3.94 15.65 26.44
CA THR A 142 4.35 17.06 26.46
C THR A 142 3.39 17.89 25.61
N ALA A 143 3.61 19.20 25.54
CA ALA A 143 2.78 20.08 24.72
C ALA A 143 2.99 19.92 23.20
N THR A 144 4.01 19.18 22.78
CA THR A 144 4.34 18.95 21.36
C THR A 144 4.30 17.45 21.02
N GLY A 145 3.79 16.61 21.93
CA GLY A 145 3.84 15.15 21.82
C GLY A 145 5.23 14.51 21.77
N ILE A 146 6.30 15.30 21.93
CA ILE A 146 7.70 14.86 21.86
C ILE A 146 8.35 15.10 23.22
N GLN A 147 9.17 14.16 23.70
CA GLN A 147 9.86 14.35 24.97
C GLN A 147 10.71 15.62 24.98
N THR A 148 10.72 16.36 26.09
CA THR A 148 11.55 17.57 26.22
C THR A 148 13.06 17.26 26.22
N ASN A 149 13.42 16.02 26.50
CA ASN A 149 14.78 15.51 26.43
C ASN A 149 14.77 14.25 25.58
N VAL A 150 15.10 14.40 24.30
CA VAL A 150 15.05 13.35 23.28
C VAL A 150 16.26 12.42 23.34
N SER A 151 16.47 11.80 24.51
CA SER A 151 17.67 11.02 24.79
C SER A 151 17.83 9.80 23.90
N HIS A 152 16.74 9.20 23.42
CA HIS A 152 16.82 8.02 22.55
C HIS A 152 17.39 8.38 21.19
N ARG A 153 16.81 9.40 20.55
CA ARG A 153 17.30 9.95 19.27
C ARG A 153 18.73 10.50 19.40
N VAL A 154 19.07 11.16 20.50
CA VAL A 154 20.44 11.65 20.75
C VAL A 154 21.45 10.50 20.83
N ASN A 155 21.08 9.36 21.43
CA ASN A 155 21.93 8.17 21.45
C ASN A 155 22.09 7.58 20.05
N ILE A 156 20.99 7.48 19.29
CA ILE A 156 21.00 7.01 17.89
C ILE A 156 21.87 7.92 17.01
N MET A 157 21.83 9.24 17.19
CA MET A 157 22.60 10.19 16.38
C MET A 157 23.99 10.53 16.96
N ASN A 158 24.46 9.77 17.95
CA ASN A 158 25.75 10.05 18.58
C ASN A 158 26.92 9.69 17.64
N PRO A 159 27.78 10.66 17.25
CA PRO A 159 28.91 10.42 16.34
C PRO A 159 30.10 9.70 17.01
N SER A 160 30.03 9.48 18.33
CA SER A 160 31.10 8.84 19.11
C SER A 160 30.93 7.33 19.28
N VAL A 161 29.80 6.77 18.83
CA VAL A 161 29.51 5.32 18.83
C VAL A 161 29.55 4.80 17.41
N TYR A 162 30.09 3.59 17.23
CA TYR A 162 30.30 2.95 15.92
C TYR A 162 29.71 1.54 15.85
N GLU A 163 29.22 1.04 16.99
CA GLU A 163 28.72 -0.30 17.15
C GLU A 163 27.40 -0.25 17.91
N VAL A 164 26.48 -1.15 17.56
CA VAL A 164 25.22 -1.36 18.28
C VAL A 164 24.99 -2.84 18.49
N GLY A 165 24.32 -3.16 19.59
CA GLY A 165 23.73 -4.46 19.82
C GLY A 165 22.29 -4.29 20.24
N ILE A 166 21.40 -5.06 19.63
CA ILE A 166 19.97 -4.99 19.90
C ILE A 166 19.57 -6.28 20.60
N GLY A 167 18.71 -6.16 21.60
CA GLY A 167 17.98 -7.30 22.17
C GLY A 167 16.49 -7.01 22.04
N ALA A 168 15.77 -7.88 21.34
CA ALA A 168 14.31 -7.77 21.16
C ALA A 168 13.65 -9.08 21.59
N ARG A 169 12.64 -8.98 22.47
CA ARG A 169 11.91 -10.15 22.97
C ARG A 169 10.41 -9.88 23.01
N ALA A 170 9.65 -10.82 22.47
CA ALA A 170 8.21 -10.87 22.65
C ALA A 170 7.87 -11.20 24.11
N GLU A 171 6.79 -10.61 24.60
CA GLU A 171 6.17 -10.94 25.87
C GLU A 171 4.76 -11.48 25.63
N ASN A 172 4.51 -12.70 26.12
CA ASN A 172 3.26 -13.43 25.86
C ASN A 172 2.23 -13.26 27.00
N ASP A 173 2.38 -12.26 27.87
CA ASP A 173 1.51 -12.04 29.01
C ASP A 173 0.82 -10.68 28.87
N SER A 174 -0.48 -10.69 28.57
CA SER A 174 -1.29 -9.48 28.38
C SER A 174 -1.55 -8.70 29.69
N ALA A 175 -1.04 -9.17 30.84
CA ALA A 175 -1.23 -8.54 32.15
C ALA A 175 -0.05 -7.68 32.61
N THR A 176 1.02 -7.57 31.81
CA THR A 176 2.25 -6.85 32.16
C THR A 176 2.22 -5.39 31.72
N ALA A 177 3.05 -4.58 32.36
CA ALA A 177 3.24 -3.17 32.11
C ALA A 177 4.32 -2.87 31.05
N VAL A 178 4.81 -3.86 30.29
CA VAL A 178 5.87 -3.68 29.28
C VAL A 178 5.49 -4.07 27.85
N GLY A 179 4.24 -4.49 27.62
CA GLY A 179 3.63 -4.64 26.29
C GLY A 179 4.17 -5.80 25.43
N PRO A 180 3.71 -5.94 24.17
CA PRO A 180 3.93 -7.17 23.39
C PRO A 180 5.39 -7.45 23.02
N PHE A 181 6.21 -6.39 22.87
CA PHE A 181 7.65 -6.50 22.74
C PHE A 181 8.40 -5.50 23.63
N VAL A 182 9.55 -5.96 24.13
CA VAL A 182 10.56 -5.12 24.78
C VAL A 182 11.82 -5.12 23.93
N VAL A 183 12.36 -3.93 23.68
CA VAL A 183 13.55 -3.72 22.86
C VAL A 183 14.58 -2.90 23.62
N THR A 184 15.82 -3.37 23.65
CA THR A 184 16.97 -2.64 24.17
C THR A 184 18.01 -2.44 23.08
N GLN A 185 18.52 -1.22 22.91
CA GLN A 185 19.64 -0.91 22.02
C GLN A 185 20.85 -0.43 22.85
N ASP A 186 21.93 -1.22 22.83
CA ASP A 186 23.20 -0.87 23.45
C ASP A 186 24.15 -0.33 22.39
N PHE A 187 24.58 0.92 22.54
CA PHE A 187 25.53 1.57 21.64
C PHE A 187 26.91 1.67 22.28
N GLY A 188 27.96 1.58 21.46
CA GLY A 188 29.31 1.66 21.97
C GLY A 188 30.38 1.94 20.93
N ARG A 189 31.59 2.14 21.45
CA ARG A 189 32.82 2.21 20.65
C ARG A 189 33.90 1.39 21.33
N ASN A 190 34.28 0.28 20.72
CA ASN A 190 35.40 -0.52 21.19
C ASN A 190 36.72 0.26 21.05
N ASN A 191 37.60 0.17 22.05
CA ASN A 191 38.90 0.86 22.06
C ASN A 191 39.80 0.47 20.87
N SER A 192 39.60 -0.74 20.34
CA SER A 192 40.35 -1.28 19.20
C SER A 192 39.53 -1.31 17.90
N TYR A 193 38.41 -0.58 17.84
CA TYR A 193 37.51 -0.60 16.69
C TYR A 193 38.22 -0.12 15.41
N GLN A 194 37.93 -0.79 14.31
CA GLN A 194 38.32 -0.40 12.96
C GLN A 194 37.06 -0.24 12.12
N ALA A 195 37.06 0.77 11.24
CA ALA A 195 35.98 1.02 10.32
C ALA A 195 35.66 -0.22 9.47
N GLN A 196 34.38 -0.40 9.15
CA GLN A 196 33.87 -1.55 8.43
C GLN A 196 33.03 -1.10 7.24
N ILE A 197 33.00 -1.93 6.21
CA ILE A 197 31.90 -1.88 5.24
C ILE A 197 30.77 -2.71 5.84
N VAL A 198 29.58 -2.15 5.91
CA VAL A 198 28.35 -2.78 6.42
C VAL A 198 27.26 -2.64 5.36
N GLY A 199 26.22 -3.45 5.44
CA GLY A 199 25.04 -3.30 4.59
C GLY A 199 24.22 -4.56 4.52
N VAL A 200 23.30 -4.58 3.58
CA VAL A 200 22.44 -5.72 3.25
C VAL A 200 22.56 -6.08 1.78
N VAL A 201 22.05 -7.25 1.42
CA VAL A 201 21.81 -7.62 0.01
C VAL A 201 20.31 -7.74 -0.14
N ILE A 202 19.79 -7.03 -1.13
CA ILE A 202 18.36 -6.80 -1.33
C ILE A 202 17.95 -7.60 -2.56
N ASP A 203 16.83 -8.30 -2.46
CA ASP A 203 16.16 -8.92 -3.60
C ASP A 203 15.17 -7.92 -4.17
N ASP A 204 15.03 -7.88 -5.50
CA ASP A 204 14.20 -6.94 -6.27
C ASP A 204 13.44 -7.75 -7.34
N ALA A 205 13.05 -8.98 -6.99
CA ALA A 205 12.41 -9.94 -7.89
C ALA A 205 10.88 -9.81 -7.90
N ASP A 206 10.33 -9.06 -6.95
CA ASP A 206 8.94 -8.73 -6.68
C ASP A 206 8.65 -7.23 -6.86
N GLY A 207 9.69 -6.39 -6.94
CA GLY A 207 9.59 -5.00 -7.38
C GLY A 207 8.95 -4.06 -6.36
N ASP A 208 9.02 -4.35 -5.06
CA ASP A 208 8.56 -3.44 -4.01
C ASP A 208 9.66 -2.43 -3.58
N ALA A 209 9.27 -1.30 -3.00
CA ALA A 209 10.20 -0.34 -2.38
C ALA A 209 10.67 -0.75 -0.97
N PHE A 210 10.33 -1.95 -0.48
CA PHE A 210 10.72 -2.38 0.85
C PHE A 210 12.00 -3.19 0.82
N TYR A 211 12.98 -2.77 1.63
CA TYR A 211 14.15 -3.59 1.87
C TYR A 211 13.71 -4.88 2.56
N ASP A 212 13.56 -5.95 1.81
CA ASP A 212 13.01 -7.15 2.37
C ASP A 212 14.09 -7.96 3.12
N ILE A 213 14.33 -7.54 4.37
CA ILE A 213 15.46 -8.02 5.16
C ILE A 213 15.12 -9.37 5.80
N GLY A 214 15.16 -10.42 4.98
CA GLY A 214 14.77 -11.75 5.45
C GLY A 214 14.41 -12.73 4.34
N GLU A 215 14.25 -12.27 3.10
CA GLU A 215 13.79 -13.04 1.95
C GLU A 215 14.87 -13.92 1.33
N GLY A 216 15.41 -14.84 2.12
CA GLY A 216 16.29 -15.88 1.54
C GLY A 216 17.65 -15.37 1.02
N MET A 217 17.99 -14.09 1.20
CA MET A 217 19.28 -13.49 0.82
C MET A 217 20.47 -13.90 1.72
N GLY A 218 20.27 -14.90 2.56
CA GLY A 218 21.33 -15.56 3.30
C GLY A 218 22.24 -16.39 2.39
N GLY A 219 23.55 -16.23 2.57
CA GLY A 219 24.56 -17.01 1.84
C GLY A 219 25.09 -16.36 0.57
N VAL A 220 24.71 -15.11 0.27
CA VAL A 220 25.36 -14.29 -0.76
C VAL A 220 26.81 -14.05 -0.36
N THR A 221 27.73 -14.21 -1.32
CA THR A 221 29.16 -14.02 -1.11
C THR A 221 29.54 -12.58 -1.42
N VAL A 222 30.10 -11.88 -0.42
CA VAL A 222 30.57 -10.49 -0.54
C VAL A 222 32.09 -10.47 -0.56
N THR A 223 32.68 -10.01 -1.65
CA THR A 223 34.13 -9.92 -1.85
C THR A 223 34.56 -8.48 -2.03
N VAL A 224 35.48 -8.02 -1.18
CA VAL A 224 36.03 -6.67 -1.19
C VAL A 224 37.46 -6.71 -1.71
N THR A 225 37.70 -6.07 -2.86
CA THR A 225 38.98 -6.07 -3.57
C THR A 225 39.55 -4.65 -3.68
N PRO A 226 40.79 -4.38 -3.24
CA PRO A 226 41.39 -3.05 -3.38
C PRO A 226 41.49 -2.62 -4.85
N THR A 227 41.06 -1.40 -5.18
CA THR A 227 41.16 -0.88 -6.57
C THR A 227 42.57 -0.46 -6.95
N THR A 228 43.42 -0.17 -5.96
CA THR A 228 44.83 0.17 -6.14
C THR A 228 45.70 -0.53 -5.08
N GLY A 229 46.81 -1.14 -5.51
CA GLY A 229 47.80 -1.77 -4.62
C GLY A 229 47.78 -3.31 -4.58
N ASN A 230 48.75 -3.90 -3.84
CA ASN A 230 48.95 -5.36 -3.70
C ASN A 230 48.22 -5.96 -2.47
N GLY A 231 47.10 -5.38 -2.04
CA GLY A 231 46.28 -5.95 -0.97
C GLY A 231 45.51 -7.18 -1.49
N GLY A 232 45.41 -8.24 -0.69
CA GLY A 232 44.55 -9.38 -1.02
C GLY A 232 43.08 -9.03 -0.84
N SER A 233 42.19 -9.64 -1.63
CA SER A 233 40.74 -9.52 -1.43
C SER A 233 40.32 -10.15 -0.11
N VAL A 234 39.30 -9.58 0.52
CA VAL A 234 38.67 -10.12 1.73
C VAL A 234 37.25 -10.54 1.36
N THR A 235 36.82 -11.71 1.82
CA THR A 235 35.50 -12.26 1.48
C THR A 235 34.74 -12.64 2.75
N THR A 236 33.44 -12.36 2.77
CA THR A 236 32.48 -12.84 3.76
C THR A 236 31.22 -13.36 3.07
N SER A 237 30.31 -13.94 3.84
CA SER A 237 28.95 -14.24 3.39
C SER A 237 27.94 -13.43 4.22
N THR A 238 26.79 -13.13 3.62
CA THR A 238 25.65 -12.56 4.34
C THR A 238 25.18 -13.50 5.46
N TRP A 239 24.63 -12.92 6.51
CA TRP A 239 23.91 -13.63 7.57
C TRP A 239 22.62 -14.22 7.02
N SER A 240 21.94 -15.08 7.78
CA SER A 240 20.63 -15.62 7.36
C SER A 240 19.58 -14.53 7.12
N SER A 241 19.73 -13.37 7.76
CA SER A 241 18.92 -12.16 7.60
C SER A 241 19.46 -11.21 6.51
N GLY A 242 20.34 -11.65 5.61
CA GLY A 242 20.83 -10.82 4.48
C GLY A 242 21.91 -9.78 4.82
N GLY A 243 22.03 -9.35 6.08
CA GLY A 243 23.06 -8.39 6.51
C GLY A 243 24.50 -8.92 6.42
N TYR A 244 25.46 -8.02 6.27
CA TYR A 244 26.88 -8.35 6.30
C TYR A 244 27.73 -7.22 6.90
N GLN A 245 28.93 -7.58 7.37
CA GLN A 245 29.96 -6.60 7.73
C GLN A 245 31.36 -7.14 7.48
N ILE A 246 32.27 -6.27 7.05
CA ILE A 246 33.65 -6.64 6.73
C ILE A 246 34.64 -5.55 7.16
N GLN A 247 35.63 -5.97 7.94
CA GLN A 247 36.72 -5.10 8.38
C GLN A 247 37.80 -5.02 7.31
N VAL A 248 38.08 -3.80 6.84
CA VAL A 248 39.14 -3.51 5.88
C VAL A 248 39.91 -2.25 6.32
N SER A 249 41.15 -2.11 5.86
CA SER A 249 41.93 -0.89 6.08
C SER A 249 41.37 0.27 5.27
N ALA A 250 41.70 1.52 5.64
CA ALA A 250 41.35 2.69 4.83
C ALA A 250 41.90 2.57 3.40
N GLY A 251 41.05 2.85 2.41
CA GLY A 251 41.36 2.68 1.00
C GLY A 251 40.13 2.68 0.10
N THR A 252 40.34 2.52 -1.20
CA THR A 252 39.27 2.38 -2.19
C THR A 252 39.17 0.93 -2.63
N TYR A 253 37.94 0.40 -2.65
CA TYR A 253 37.65 -0.99 -2.88
C TYR A 253 36.51 -1.16 -3.86
N THR A 254 36.54 -2.22 -4.65
CA THR A 254 35.37 -2.76 -5.34
C THR A 254 34.77 -3.83 -4.44
N VAL A 255 33.50 -3.65 -4.06
CA VAL A 255 32.68 -4.64 -3.35
C VAL A 255 31.90 -5.40 -4.41
N THR A 256 32.02 -6.73 -4.41
CA THR A 256 31.34 -7.61 -5.38
C THR A 256 30.48 -8.60 -4.62
N PHE A 257 29.20 -8.64 -4.95
CA PHE A 257 28.20 -9.58 -4.46
C PHE A 257 28.02 -10.69 -5.48
N SER A 258 27.95 -11.96 -5.05
CA SER A 258 27.82 -13.09 -5.97
C SER A 258 27.29 -14.35 -5.29
N GLY A 259 26.58 -15.19 -6.06
CA GLY A 259 25.96 -16.42 -5.54
C GLY A 259 24.79 -16.12 -4.61
N GLY A 260 24.22 -17.17 -4.00
CA GLY A 260 22.93 -17.03 -3.29
C GLY A 260 21.76 -16.97 -4.27
N GLY A 261 20.74 -16.16 -3.95
CA GLY A 261 19.57 -15.88 -4.80
C GLY A 261 19.85 -14.94 -5.99
N LEU A 262 21.01 -14.27 -6.01
CA LEU A 262 21.35 -13.30 -7.05
C LEU A 262 21.39 -13.90 -8.47
N LEU A 263 20.68 -13.26 -9.40
CA LEU A 263 20.69 -13.58 -10.85
C LEU A 263 22.06 -13.38 -11.50
N GLY A 264 22.90 -12.49 -10.93
CA GLY A 264 24.24 -12.20 -11.41
C GLY A 264 25.08 -11.44 -10.38
N PRO A 265 26.40 -11.30 -10.61
CA PRO A 265 27.24 -10.55 -9.71
C PRO A 265 27.01 -9.04 -9.83
N VAL A 266 26.73 -8.38 -8.70
CA VAL A 266 26.61 -6.91 -8.59
C VAL A 266 27.90 -6.35 -7.99
N SER A 267 28.34 -5.15 -8.40
CA SER A 267 29.54 -4.54 -7.84
C SER A 267 29.48 -3.03 -7.74
N GLU A 268 29.98 -2.50 -6.62
CA GLU A 268 30.07 -1.07 -6.35
C GLU A 268 31.49 -0.69 -5.92
N THR A 269 31.93 0.53 -6.25
CA THR A 269 33.23 1.05 -5.79
C THR A 269 33.04 2.01 -4.62
N VAL A 270 33.62 1.65 -3.48
CA VAL A 270 33.49 2.40 -2.23
C VAL A 270 34.85 2.87 -1.72
N THR A 271 34.89 4.01 -1.04
CA THR A 271 36.09 4.48 -0.31
C THR A 271 35.82 4.45 1.18
N ILE A 272 36.59 3.65 1.91
CA ILE A 272 36.52 3.56 3.37
C ILE A 272 37.63 4.37 4.02
N GLY A 273 37.23 5.20 4.99
CA GLY A 273 38.11 6.09 5.74
C GLY A 273 38.27 5.68 7.21
N ALA A 274 38.03 6.62 8.12
CA ALA A 274 38.07 6.40 9.56
C ALA A 274 36.72 5.98 10.16
N SER A 275 35.65 6.01 9.34
CA SER A 275 34.28 5.71 9.72
C SER A 275 33.74 4.57 8.89
N ASN A 276 32.72 3.88 9.42
CA ASN A 276 31.99 2.86 8.67
C ASN A 276 31.36 3.43 7.41
N VAL A 277 31.18 2.57 6.42
CA VAL A 277 30.48 2.91 5.18
C VAL A 277 29.43 1.86 4.93
N LYS A 278 28.22 2.30 4.57
CA LYS A 278 27.13 1.43 4.16
C LYS A 278 27.22 1.21 2.65
N VAL A 279 27.07 -0.03 2.22
CA VAL A 279 27.03 -0.42 0.81
C VAL A 279 25.97 -1.51 0.69
N ASP A 280 24.95 -1.26 -0.11
CA ASP A 280 23.88 -2.23 -0.33
C ASP A 280 23.94 -2.74 -1.77
N ALA A 281 23.49 -3.97 -1.99
CA ALA A 281 23.39 -4.52 -3.33
C ALA A 281 21.93 -4.51 -3.77
N LEU A 282 21.64 -3.79 -4.85
CA LEU A 282 20.38 -3.84 -5.60
C LEU A 282 20.57 -4.82 -6.76
N ALA A 283 19.74 -5.86 -6.86
CA ALA A 283 19.83 -6.88 -7.90
C ALA A 283 18.89 -6.50 -9.06
N PRO A 284 19.39 -6.04 -10.22
CA PRO A 284 18.51 -5.57 -11.29
C PRO A 284 17.65 -6.70 -11.89
N ASP A 285 16.37 -6.43 -12.11
CA ASP A 285 15.52 -7.23 -13.00
C ASP A 285 15.97 -7.11 -14.46
N THR A 286 15.94 -8.22 -15.20
CA THR A 286 16.25 -8.26 -16.63
C THR A 286 15.27 -9.14 -17.42
N ALA A 287 13.98 -8.82 -17.43
CA ALA A 287 13.11 -9.18 -18.57
C ALA A 287 11.84 -8.32 -18.71
N PRO A 288 11.53 -7.77 -19.89
CA PRO A 288 10.13 -7.52 -20.26
C PRO A 288 9.47 -8.87 -20.60
N GLU A 289 8.37 -9.23 -19.94
CA GLU A 289 7.61 -10.44 -20.26
C GLU A 289 6.99 -10.39 -21.68
N PRO A 290 6.81 -11.53 -22.37
CA PRO A 290 6.08 -11.60 -23.63
C PRO A 290 4.55 -11.73 -23.39
N GLU A 291 3.77 -10.83 -23.99
CA GLU A 291 2.30 -10.86 -24.04
C GLU A 291 1.74 -12.28 -24.32
N PRO A 292 0.73 -12.77 -23.57
CA PRO A 292 0.11 -14.06 -23.83
C PRO A 292 -0.78 -14.04 -25.09
N GLU A 293 -0.90 -15.16 -25.80
CA GLU A 293 -1.81 -15.30 -26.95
C GLU A 293 -3.28 -15.24 -26.48
N ASP A 294 -4.12 -14.41 -27.11
CA ASP A 294 -5.58 -14.31 -26.89
C ASP A 294 -6.32 -15.62 -27.25
N LEU A 295 -6.87 -16.33 -26.26
CA LEU A 295 -7.52 -17.64 -26.40
C LEU A 295 -9.05 -17.52 -26.49
N ASN A 296 -9.75 -18.62 -26.80
CA ASN A 296 -11.22 -18.58 -26.83
C ASN A 296 -11.79 -18.72 -25.42
N PRO A 297 -12.92 -18.04 -25.10
CA PRO A 297 -13.61 -18.23 -23.84
C PRO A 297 -14.26 -19.61 -23.77
N THR A 298 -14.51 -20.10 -22.56
CA THR A 298 -15.26 -21.32 -22.32
C THR A 298 -16.68 -21.00 -21.88
N LEU A 299 -17.65 -21.83 -22.28
CA LEU A 299 -19.06 -21.70 -21.86
C LEU A 299 -19.61 -23.05 -21.41
N SER A 300 -20.01 -23.09 -20.14
CA SER A 300 -20.66 -24.22 -19.48
C SER A 300 -22.09 -23.87 -19.07
N VAL A 301 -22.99 -24.84 -19.22
CA VAL A 301 -24.39 -24.75 -18.78
C VAL A 301 -24.67 -25.86 -17.78
N SER A 302 -25.44 -25.58 -16.73
CA SER A 302 -25.75 -26.57 -15.69
C SER A 302 -26.44 -27.83 -16.24
N THR A 303 -27.18 -27.69 -17.34
CA THR A 303 -27.74 -28.80 -18.13
C THR A 303 -28.06 -28.35 -19.55
N ARG A 304 -28.10 -29.29 -20.50
CA ARG A 304 -28.52 -29.04 -21.89
C ARG A 304 -30.01 -29.27 -22.13
N THR A 305 -30.72 -29.82 -21.14
CA THR A 305 -32.17 -29.99 -21.17
C THR A 305 -32.77 -29.67 -19.82
N VAL A 306 -33.80 -28.81 -19.80
CA VAL A 306 -34.53 -28.43 -18.58
C VAL A 306 -36.00 -28.81 -18.74
N SER A 307 -36.66 -29.24 -17.67
CA SER A 307 -38.11 -29.39 -17.63
C SER A 307 -38.69 -28.52 -16.53
N VAL A 308 -39.67 -27.69 -16.87
CA VAL A 308 -40.35 -26.80 -15.93
C VAL A 308 -41.86 -26.95 -16.04
N ALA A 309 -42.56 -26.78 -14.92
CA ALA A 309 -44.00 -26.66 -14.93
C ALA A 309 -44.42 -25.34 -15.61
N GLU A 310 -45.58 -25.32 -16.24
CA GLU A 310 -46.19 -24.08 -16.70
C GLU A 310 -46.40 -23.08 -15.56
N ASN A 311 -46.66 -21.82 -15.92
CA ASN A 311 -46.75 -20.67 -15.03
C ASN A 311 -45.46 -20.34 -14.25
N SER A 312 -44.34 -21.04 -14.51
CA SER A 312 -43.05 -20.78 -13.86
C SER A 312 -42.39 -19.50 -14.38
N THR A 313 -42.00 -18.62 -13.46
CA THR A 313 -41.19 -17.40 -13.75
C THR A 313 -39.79 -17.44 -13.13
N GLY A 314 -39.43 -18.57 -12.52
CA GLY A 314 -38.15 -18.75 -11.84
C GLY A 314 -36.98 -18.99 -12.80
N ALA A 315 -35.78 -19.07 -12.22
CA ALA A 315 -34.55 -19.41 -12.92
C ALA A 315 -34.66 -20.77 -13.63
N LEU A 316 -34.21 -20.84 -14.88
CA LEU A 316 -34.25 -22.07 -15.68
C LEU A 316 -32.94 -22.84 -15.63
N LEU A 317 -31.82 -22.13 -15.81
CA LEU A 317 -30.48 -22.70 -15.73
C LEU A 317 -29.45 -21.60 -15.52
N SER A 318 -28.36 -21.96 -14.85
CA SER A 318 -27.19 -21.11 -14.65
C SER A 318 -26.16 -21.36 -15.76
N LEU A 319 -25.55 -20.28 -16.19
CA LEU A 319 -24.43 -20.17 -17.12
C LEU A 319 -23.15 -20.00 -16.30
N SER A 320 -22.06 -20.56 -16.79
CA SER A 320 -20.72 -20.25 -16.29
C SER A 320 -19.84 -20.12 -17.51
N ALA A 321 -19.17 -18.99 -17.64
CA ALA A 321 -18.19 -18.75 -18.68
C ALA A 321 -16.93 -18.20 -18.05
N SER A 322 -15.80 -18.47 -18.68
CA SER A 322 -14.51 -17.92 -18.28
C SER A 322 -13.71 -17.63 -19.53
N ASP A 323 -13.01 -16.50 -19.52
CA ASP A 323 -12.00 -16.20 -20.51
C ASP A 323 -10.64 -16.59 -19.93
N PRO A 324 -9.80 -17.38 -20.62
CA PRO A 324 -8.48 -17.71 -20.09
C PRO A 324 -7.60 -16.47 -19.86
N GLU A 325 -7.93 -15.36 -20.53
CA GLU A 325 -7.25 -14.07 -20.44
C GLU A 325 -7.99 -13.05 -19.55
N GLY A 326 -9.05 -13.45 -18.85
CA GLY A 326 -9.75 -12.58 -17.89
C GLY A 326 -10.63 -11.47 -18.51
N GLY A 327 -10.75 -11.42 -19.84
CA GLY A 327 -11.50 -10.37 -20.54
C GLY A 327 -13.00 -10.35 -20.26
N ALA A 328 -13.59 -9.15 -20.25
CA ALA A 328 -15.01 -8.95 -20.03
C ALA A 328 -15.90 -9.68 -21.08
N LEU A 329 -16.72 -10.60 -20.61
CA LEU A 329 -17.50 -11.51 -21.46
C LEU A 329 -18.90 -10.98 -21.79
N SER A 330 -19.25 -11.00 -23.07
CA SER A 330 -20.58 -10.61 -23.58
C SER A 330 -21.46 -11.81 -23.90
N TYR A 331 -22.65 -11.87 -23.30
CA TYR A 331 -23.62 -12.96 -23.49
C TYR A 331 -24.71 -12.63 -24.52
N ALA A 332 -25.11 -13.61 -25.33
CA ALA A 332 -26.25 -13.48 -26.24
C ALA A 332 -27.08 -14.77 -26.34
N ILE A 333 -28.35 -14.60 -26.70
CA ILE A 333 -29.30 -15.68 -26.97
C ILE A 333 -29.65 -15.65 -28.46
N SER A 334 -29.60 -16.81 -29.11
CA SER A 334 -30.04 -17.01 -30.48
C SER A 334 -30.84 -18.31 -30.61
N GLY A 335 -31.39 -18.61 -31.78
CA GLY A 335 -32.20 -19.80 -32.01
C GLY A 335 -33.66 -19.47 -32.33
N ALA A 336 -34.50 -20.50 -32.44
CA ALA A 336 -35.88 -20.34 -32.89
C ALA A 336 -36.76 -19.62 -31.86
N ASP A 337 -36.47 -19.83 -30.58
CA ASP A 337 -37.31 -19.36 -29.47
C ASP A 337 -36.65 -18.26 -28.62
N ALA A 338 -35.55 -17.66 -29.13
CA ALA A 338 -34.71 -16.72 -28.38
C ALA A 338 -35.46 -15.52 -27.80
N ASP A 339 -36.41 -14.97 -28.57
CA ASP A 339 -37.19 -13.78 -28.20
C ASP A 339 -38.14 -14.00 -27.01
N LEU A 340 -38.22 -15.21 -26.47
CA LEU A 340 -39.05 -15.57 -25.31
C LEU A 340 -38.22 -15.67 -24.01
N PHE A 341 -36.91 -15.42 -24.07
CA PHE A 341 -35.99 -15.55 -22.96
C PHE A 341 -35.16 -14.30 -22.73
N ARG A 342 -34.61 -14.20 -21.52
CA ARG A 342 -33.59 -13.21 -21.15
C ARG A 342 -32.53 -13.86 -20.28
N ILE A 343 -31.33 -13.30 -20.32
CA ILE A 343 -30.27 -13.57 -19.35
C ILE A 343 -30.20 -12.37 -18.40
N THR A 344 -30.05 -12.62 -17.10
CA THR A 344 -29.81 -11.59 -16.09
C THR A 344 -28.78 -12.13 -15.11
N GLY A 345 -27.67 -11.41 -14.97
CA GLY A 345 -26.42 -12.01 -14.48
C GLY A 345 -26.09 -13.25 -15.30
N ASN A 346 -25.84 -14.36 -14.62
CA ASN A 346 -25.48 -15.64 -15.27
C ASN A 346 -26.66 -16.62 -15.36
N THR A 347 -27.92 -16.17 -15.32
CA THR A 347 -29.09 -17.07 -15.27
C THR A 347 -30.07 -16.80 -16.41
N LEU A 348 -30.56 -17.88 -17.04
CA LEU A 348 -31.60 -17.83 -18.08
C LEU A 348 -33.00 -17.85 -17.47
N PHE A 349 -33.88 -16.97 -17.94
CA PHE A 349 -35.28 -16.87 -17.53
C PHE A 349 -36.21 -16.79 -18.74
N PHE A 350 -37.47 -17.22 -18.58
CA PHE A 350 -38.54 -16.80 -19.49
C PHE A 350 -38.84 -15.30 -19.33
N LEU A 351 -39.16 -14.63 -20.43
CA LEU A 351 -39.68 -13.25 -20.39
C LEU A 351 -41.11 -13.19 -19.85
N ALA A 352 -41.91 -14.24 -20.08
CA ALA A 352 -43.27 -14.38 -19.57
C ALA A 352 -43.52 -15.84 -19.16
N ALA A 353 -44.38 -16.04 -18.16
CA ALA A 353 -44.75 -17.36 -17.68
C ALA A 353 -45.31 -18.24 -18.84
N PRO A 354 -44.76 -19.44 -19.08
CA PRO A 354 -45.22 -20.31 -20.17
C PRO A 354 -46.56 -20.97 -19.81
N ASP A 355 -47.38 -21.22 -20.82
CA ASP A 355 -48.73 -21.84 -20.72
C ASP A 355 -48.71 -23.13 -21.55
N TYR A 356 -49.00 -24.28 -20.91
CA TYR A 356 -48.88 -25.60 -21.56
C TYR A 356 -50.00 -25.85 -22.57
N GLU A 357 -51.20 -25.32 -22.32
CA GLU A 357 -52.36 -25.42 -23.21
C GLU A 357 -52.27 -24.47 -24.42
N SER A 358 -51.46 -23.41 -24.30
CA SER A 358 -51.21 -22.42 -25.35
C SER A 358 -49.72 -22.12 -25.54
N PRO A 359 -48.92 -23.09 -26.02
CA PRO A 359 -47.48 -22.91 -26.19
C PRO A 359 -47.13 -21.75 -27.12
N GLN A 360 -46.17 -20.94 -26.69
CA GLN A 360 -45.63 -19.82 -27.45
C GLN A 360 -44.38 -20.20 -28.27
N ASP A 361 -43.89 -21.44 -28.14
CA ASP A 361 -42.73 -21.94 -28.87
C ASP A 361 -42.97 -22.04 -30.39
N THR A 362 -41.87 -21.93 -31.13
CA THR A 362 -41.81 -22.14 -32.56
C THR A 362 -41.98 -23.63 -32.86
N GLY A 363 -43.23 -24.02 -33.08
CA GLY A 363 -43.60 -25.41 -33.34
C GLY A 363 -44.78 -25.89 -32.51
N ALA A 364 -45.16 -25.12 -31.49
CA ALA A 364 -46.27 -25.37 -30.56
C ALA A 364 -46.21 -26.79 -29.98
N ASN A 365 -45.01 -27.25 -29.62
CA ASN A 365 -44.77 -28.60 -29.14
C ASN A 365 -44.32 -28.66 -27.67
N ASN A 366 -44.35 -27.52 -26.96
CA ASN A 366 -43.91 -27.35 -25.57
C ASN A 366 -42.40 -27.59 -25.36
N ILE A 367 -41.59 -27.49 -26.41
CA ILE A 367 -40.12 -27.58 -26.35
C ILE A 367 -39.50 -26.33 -26.99
N TYR A 368 -38.91 -25.49 -26.15
CA TYR A 368 -38.26 -24.23 -26.52
C TYR A 368 -36.77 -24.46 -26.74
N ASN A 369 -36.27 -24.12 -27.93
CA ASN A 369 -34.89 -24.37 -28.36
C ASN A 369 -34.11 -23.05 -28.52
N VAL A 370 -33.07 -22.89 -27.72
CA VAL A 370 -32.18 -21.72 -27.72
C VAL A 370 -30.72 -22.12 -27.80
N THR A 371 -29.90 -21.24 -28.35
CA THR A 371 -28.43 -21.32 -28.36
C THR A 371 -27.88 -20.12 -27.63
N LEU A 372 -27.11 -20.38 -26.58
CA LEU A 372 -26.45 -19.38 -25.76
C LEU A 372 -25.03 -19.20 -26.27
N SER A 373 -24.54 -17.97 -26.34
CA SER A 373 -23.17 -17.66 -26.76
C SER A 373 -22.51 -16.68 -25.80
N VAL A 374 -21.21 -16.83 -25.61
CA VAL A 374 -20.34 -15.89 -24.90
C VAL A 374 -19.21 -15.45 -25.83
N THR A 375 -18.86 -14.17 -25.82
CA THR A 375 -17.81 -13.58 -26.67
C THR A 375 -16.87 -12.75 -25.80
N ASP A 376 -15.57 -12.90 -26.00
CA ASP A 376 -14.53 -12.10 -25.32
C ASP A 376 -14.35 -10.71 -26.00
N PRO A 377 -13.54 -9.81 -25.41
CA PRO A 377 -13.20 -8.52 -26.02
C PRO A 377 -12.40 -8.63 -27.34
N GLY A 378 -11.65 -9.73 -27.53
CA GLY A 378 -10.92 -10.05 -28.77
C GLY A 378 -11.80 -10.49 -29.94
N GLY A 379 -13.07 -10.82 -29.67
CA GLY A 379 -14.07 -11.28 -30.61
C GLY A 379 -14.16 -12.82 -30.76
N ASN A 380 -13.44 -13.61 -29.95
CA ASN A 380 -13.57 -15.06 -29.94
C ASN A 380 -14.80 -15.49 -29.13
N SER A 381 -15.39 -16.65 -29.46
CA SER A 381 -16.68 -17.04 -28.85
C SER A 381 -16.88 -18.54 -28.65
N ALA A 382 -17.64 -18.87 -27.61
CA ALA A 382 -18.12 -20.22 -27.31
C ALA A 382 -19.65 -20.27 -27.26
N THR A 383 -20.24 -21.43 -27.60
CA THR A 383 -21.70 -21.59 -27.70
C THR A 383 -22.21 -22.90 -27.07
N ALA A 384 -23.44 -22.86 -26.54
CA ALA A 384 -24.14 -24.01 -25.97
C ALA A 384 -25.63 -24.01 -26.38
N ALA A 385 -26.09 -25.10 -26.98
CA ALA A 385 -27.51 -25.30 -27.32
C ALA A 385 -28.26 -25.97 -26.15
N VAL A 386 -29.47 -25.46 -25.86
CA VAL A 386 -30.33 -25.89 -24.75
C VAL A 386 -31.77 -26.08 -25.23
N ALA A 387 -32.43 -27.13 -24.75
CA ALA A 387 -33.87 -27.34 -24.94
C ALA A 387 -34.64 -27.32 -23.60
N ILE A 388 -35.67 -26.49 -23.51
CA ILE A 388 -36.53 -26.35 -22.32
C ILE A 388 -37.91 -26.94 -22.63
N SER A 389 -38.32 -27.96 -21.88
CA SER A 389 -39.64 -28.59 -22.00
C SER A 389 -40.59 -28.05 -20.93
N VAL A 390 -41.77 -27.57 -21.34
CA VAL A 390 -42.83 -27.12 -20.42
C VAL A 390 -43.78 -28.29 -20.16
N THR A 391 -44.17 -28.51 -18.91
CA THR A 391 -45.10 -29.58 -18.50
C THR A 391 -46.36 -29.02 -17.86
N ASP A 392 -47.50 -29.63 -18.18
CA ASP A 392 -48.83 -29.37 -17.60
C ASP A 392 -48.81 -29.46 -16.06
N ALA A 393 -49.35 -28.43 -15.40
CA ALA A 393 -49.59 -28.39 -13.97
C ALA A 393 -51.09 -28.25 -13.70
N VAL A 394 -51.67 -29.27 -13.03
CA VAL A 394 -53.11 -29.35 -12.75
C VAL A 394 -53.61 -28.13 -11.96
N GLU A 395 -54.38 -27.26 -12.62
CA GLU A 395 -55.02 -26.10 -12.00
C GLU A 395 -56.24 -26.52 -11.15
N ILE A 396 -56.10 -26.46 -9.82
CA ILE A 396 -57.23 -26.70 -8.90
C ILE A 396 -57.78 -25.35 -8.44
N ALA A 397 -59.07 -25.09 -8.71
CA ALA A 397 -59.76 -23.89 -8.22
C ALA A 397 -59.63 -23.74 -6.70
N PRO A 398 -59.38 -22.52 -6.16
CA PRO A 398 -58.97 -22.36 -4.78
C PRO A 398 -60.12 -22.62 -3.80
N THR A 399 -59.89 -23.53 -2.85
CA THR A 399 -60.72 -23.70 -1.65
C THR A 399 -60.05 -23.04 -0.44
N PRO A 400 -60.80 -22.37 0.45
CA PRO A 400 -60.25 -21.58 1.55
C PRO A 400 -59.64 -22.49 2.62
N VAL A 401 -58.35 -22.26 2.94
CA VAL A 401 -57.63 -23.01 3.98
C VAL A 401 -57.54 -22.17 5.25
N THR A 402 -57.91 -22.79 6.37
CA THR A 402 -57.66 -22.27 7.72
C THR A 402 -56.18 -22.42 8.06
N ASN A 403 -55.58 -21.28 8.40
CA ASN A 403 -54.21 -21.04 8.86
C ASN A 403 -53.65 -22.14 9.81
N PRO A 404 -52.45 -22.70 9.55
CA PRO A 404 -51.58 -23.19 10.61
C PRO A 404 -50.84 -21.99 11.23
N THR A 405 -50.70 -22.05 12.54
CA THR A 405 -50.06 -21.04 13.41
C THR A 405 -48.66 -20.61 12.95
N PRO A 406 -48.32 -19.31 13.05
CA PRO A 406 -46.96 -18.80 12.91
C PRO A 406 -46.05 -19.40 13.98
N ILE A 407 -44.81 -19.73 13.59
CA ILE A 407 -43.71 -19.82 14.54
C ILE A 407 -43.50 -18.38 15.04
N ASN A 408 -43.66 -18.20 16.34
CA ASN A 408 -43.65 -16.93 17.03
C ASN A 408 -42.34 -16.17 16.78
N PRO A 409 -42.33 -14.92 16.27
CA PRO A 409 -41.22 -14.01 16.51
C PRO A 409 -41.11 -13.78 18.01
N ASP A 410 -39.89 -13.70 18.53
CA ASP A 410 -39.61 -13.41 19.94
C ASP A 410 -40.39 -12.15 20.38
N PRO A 411 -41.10 -12.15 21.53
CA PRO A 411 -41.83 -10.99 22.04
C PRO A 411 -40.94 -9.81 22.52
N LYS A 412 -39.68 -9.70 22.07
CA LYS A 412 -38.79 -8.57 22.38
C LYS A 412 -38.83 -7.41 21.39
N GLU A 413 -39.44 -7.56 20.20
CA GLU A 413 -39.57 -6.47 19.20
C GLU A 413 -40.70 -5.47 19.51
N ALA A 414 -40.86 -5.09 20.77
CA ALA A 414 -41.80 -4.03 21.16
C ALA A 414 -41.14 -2.96 22.06
N ALA A 415 -39.81 -2.98 22.20
CA ALA A 415 -39.10 -2.02 23.05
C ALA A 415 -37.66 -1.70 22.60
N GLY A 416 -37.43 -1.42 21.31
CA GLY A 416 -36.27 -0.62 20.84
C GLY A 416 -34.89 -0.99 21.41
N GLN A 417 -34.63 -2.28 21.64
CA GLN A 417 -33.31 -2.84 21.91
C GLN A 417 -33.15 -4.00 20.96
N VAL A 418 -32.32 -3.77 19.96
CA VAL A 418 -31.88 -4.70 18.93
C VAL A 418 -30.84 -5.63 19.56
N ASP A 419 -31.14 -6.92 19.60
CA ASP A 419 -30.23 -7.91 20.20
C ASP A 419 -29.19 -8.28 19.13
N PRO A 420 -27.88 -8.10 19.38
CA PRO A 420 -26.84 -8.38 18.41
C PRO A 420 -26.83 -9.87 18.02
N VAL A 421 -26.71 -10.12 16.72
CA VAL A 421 -26.73 -11.42 16.06
C VAL A 421 -25.30 -11.89 15.83
N LEU A 422 -25.03 -13.17 16.13
CA LEU A 422 -23.78 -13.84 15.80
C LEU A 422 -24.08 -15.02 14.88
N LEU A 423 -23.71 -14.91 13.60
CA LEU A 423 -23.88 -15.96 12.59
C LEU A 423 -22.53 -16.33 11.98
N ALA A 424 -22.36 -17.63 11.71
CA ALA A 424 -21.20 -18.16 11.01
C ALA A 424 -21.66 -19.22 10.00
N GLY A 425 -21.17 -19.12 8.76
CA GLY A 425 -21.33 -20.10 7.70
C GLY A 425 -20.48 -21.35 7.89
N ASP A 426 -20.53 -22.24 6.91
CA ASP A 426 -19.65 -23.39 6.78
C ASP A 426 -18.62 -23.18 5.64
N ASN A 427 -18.19 -24.25 4.95
CA ASN A 427 -17.19 -24.13 3.89
C ASN A 427 -17.84 -24.19 2.49
N GLY A 428 -19.16 -23.99 2.43
CA GLY A 428 -19.92 -23.88 1.19
C GLY A 428 -20.72 -22.58 1.14
N PRO A 429 -21.35 -22.28 -0.01
CA PRO A 429 -22.07 -21.03 -0.21
C PRO A 429 -23.22 -20.83 0.78
N ASP A 430 -23.15 -19.75 1.54
CA ASP A 430 -24.09 -19.39 2.58
C ASP A 430 -24.81 -18.06 2.31
N THR A 431 -25.91 -17.83 3.04
CA THR A 431 -26.61 -16.54 3.05
C THR A 431 -26.85 -16.13 4.50
N LEU A 432 -26.20 -15.05 4.92
CA LEU A 432 -26.22 -14.54 6.28
C LEU A 432 -26.88 -13.16 6.31
N ILE A 433 -27.78 -12.95 7.27
CA ILE A 433 -28.53 -11.69 7.43
C ILE A 433 -28.53 -11.33 8.92
N GLY A 434 -27.95 -10.18 9.27
CA GLY A 434 -27.87 -9.65 10.63
C GLY A 434 -29.21 -9.09 11.10
N GLY A 435 -29.69 -8.04 10.44
CA GLY A 435 -30.96 -7.38 10.74
C GLY A 435 -30.72 -6.00 11.32
N GLU A 436 -31.39 -5.67 12.41
CA GLU A 436 -31.12 -4.40 13.10
C GLU A 436 -30.27 -4.71 14.33
N GLY A 437 -29.30 -3.86 14.66
CA GLY A 437 -28.35 -4.04 15.77
C GLY A 437 -26.93 -4.29 15.31
N ASP A 438 -25.97 -4.20 16.24
CA ASP A 438 -24.55 -4.37 15.96
C ASP A 438 -24.22 -5.88 15.88
N ASP A 439 -24.17 -6.43 14.67
CA ASP A 439 -24.07 -7.86 14.42
C ASP A 439 -22.63 -8.33 14.13
N THR A 440 -22.40 -9.64 14.19
CA THR A 440 -21.15 -10.28 13.79
C THR A 440 -21.45 -11.45 12.87
N LEU A 441 -21.01 -11.35 11.61
CA LEU A 441 -21.34 -12.26 10.53
C LEU A 441 -20.05 -12.77 9.88
N ALA A 442 -19.88 -14.10 9.77
CA ALA A 442 -18.71 -14.72 9.15
C ALA A 442 -19.13 -15.75 8.09
N GLY A 443 -18.78 -15.52 6.82
CA GLY A 443 -19.03 -16.43 5.70
C GLY A 443 -18.24 -17.74 5.80
N ALA A 444 -16.95 -17.60 6.08
CA ALA A 444 -15.95 -18.65 6.28
C ALA A 444 -15.38 -19.23 4.99
N GLY A 445 -16.09 -20.05 4.23
CA GLY A 445 -15.56 -20.51 2.95
C GLY A 445 -16.63 -20.81 1.95
N GLY A 446 -16.35 -20.60 0.66
CA GLY A 446 -17.37 -20.66 -0.38
C GLY A 446 -17.77 -19.25 -0.81
N ASN A 447 -18.69 -19.14 -1.76
CA ASN A 447 -19.11 -17.84 -2.27
C ASN A 447 -20.38 -17.41 -1.55
N ASP A 448 -20.24 -16.51 -0.60
CA ASP A 448 -21.25 -16.18 0.38
C ASP A 448 -21.99 -14.88 0.04
N VAL A 449 -23.20 -14.76 0.58
CA VAL A 449 -23.98 -13.51 0.54
C VAL A 449 -24.26 -13.07 1.96
N VAL A 450 -23.63 -11.97 2.40
CA VAL A 450 -23.70 -11.49 3.79
C VAL A 450 -24.25 -10.07 3.81
N SER A 451 -25.23 -9.82 4.69
CA SER A 451 -25.86 -8.52 4.85
C SER A 451 -26.06 -8.16 6.33
N GLY A 452 -25.44 -7.07 6.78
CA GLY A 452 -25.62 -6.49 8.10
C GLY A 452 -27.01 -5.87 8.28
N ASN A 453 -27.37 -4.96 7.36
CA ASN A 453 -28.57 -4.12 7.28
C ASN A 453 -28.51 -2.87 8.15
N GLY A 454 -28.59 -2.92 9.47
CA GLY A 454 -28.55 -1.69 10.25
C GLY A 454 -27.99 -1.90 11.64
N GLY A 455 -27.23 -0.93 12.15
CA GLY A 455 -26.34 -1.14 13.29
C GLY A 455 -24.89 -1.09 12.82
N ASN A 456 -23.95 -1.15 13.75
CA ASN A 456 -22.52 -1.15 13.43
C ASN A 456 -22.02 -2.60 13.40
N ASP A 457 -21.91 -3.16 12.22
CA ASP A 457 -21.72 -4.58 11.98
C ASP A 457 -20.24 -4.96 11.82
N ASN A 458 -19.91 -6.21 12.14
CA ASN A 458 -18.61 -6.83 11.82
C ASN A 458 -18.82 -8.01 10.88
N ILE A 459 -18.39 -7.85 9.63
CA ILE A 459 -18.64 -8.78 8.52
C ILE A 459 -17.31 -9.31 8.00
N SER A 460 -17.20 -10.62 7.83
CA SER A 460 -16.05 -11.27 7.18
C SER A 460 -16.52 -12.29 6.14
N GLY A 461 -16.06 -12.15 4.90
CA GLY A 461 -16.24 -13.12 3.81
C GLY A 461 -15.37 -14.36 4.02
N SER A 462 -14.06 -14.14 4.22
CA SER A 462 -13.01 -15.15 4.31
C SER A 462 -12.65 -15.76 2.95
N ASP A 463 -12.78 -17.07 2.71
CA ASP A 463 -12.33 -17.67 1.45
C ASP A 463 -13.48 -17.77 0.43
N GLY A 464 -13.39 -17.13 -0.73
CA GLY A 464 -14.33 -17.29 -1.84
C GLY A 464 -14.62 -15.96 -2.55
N ASN A 465 -15.52 -15.98 -3.52
CA ASN A 465 -15.97 -14.74 -4.15
C ASN A 465 -17.29 -14.34 -3.52
N ASP A 466 -17.23 -13.43 -2.56
CA ASP A 466 -18.31 -13.08 -1.67
C ASP A 466 -19.06 -11.82 -2.11
N THR A 467 -20.30 -11.68 -1.64
CA THR A 467 -21.10 -10.46 -1.78
C THR A 467 -21.47 -9.96 -0.39
N LEU A 468 -20.83 -8.87 0.03
CA LEU A 468 -20.89 -8.34 1.39
C LEU A 468 -21.54 -6.96 1.39
N SER A 469 -22.48 -6.73 2.32
CA SER A 469 -23.11 -5.42 2.52
C SER A 469 -23.24 -5.08 4.00
N GLY A 470 -22.68 -3.94 4.42
CA GLY A 470 -22.80 -3.39 5.77
C GLY A 470 -24.23 -2.93 6.04
N GLY A 471 -24.67 -1.92 5.29
CA GLY A 471 -26.02 -1.38 5.38
C GLY A 471 -26.02 0.00 5.99
N ALA A 472 -26.54 0.16 7.20
CA ALA A 472 -26.67 1.46 7.85
C ALA A 472 -26.02 1.46 9.23
N GLY A 473 -24.94 2.19 9.41
CA GLY A 473 -24.15 2.24 10.63
C GLY A 473 -22.68 2.38 10.26
N ASP A 474 -21.80 2.44 11.25
CA ASP A 474 -20.36 2.43 10.99
C ASP A 474 -19.88 0.97 10.99
N ASP A 475 -19.74 0.36 9.82
CA ASP A 475 -19.50 -1.08 9.64
C ASP A 475 -18.01 -1.42 9.48
N GLN A 476 -17.63 -2.65 9.86
CA GLN A 476 -16.31 -3.23 9.58
C GLN A 476 -16.51 -4.44 8.67
N ILE A 477 -15.96 -4.38 7.45
CA ILE A 477 -16.17 -5.40 6.43
C ILE A 477 -14.81 -5.89 5.89
N GLY A 478 -14.57 -7.19 5.97
CA GLY A 478 -13.42 -7.85 5.35
C GLY A 478 -13.87 -8.83 4.27
N GLY A 479 -13.40 -8.66 3.03
CA GLY A 479 -13.63 -9.60 1.93
C GLY A 479 -12.89 -10.91 2.17
N GLY A 480 -11.57 -10.90 2.03
CA GLY A 480 -10.70 -12.02 2.38
C GLY A 480 -9.89 -12.50 1.19
N LEU A 481 -10.12 -13.72 0.72
CA LEU A 481 -9.46 -14.29 -0.46
C LEU A 481 -10.51 -14.54 -1.54
N GLY A 482 -10.25 -14.11 -2.76
CA GLY A 482 -11.15 -14.26 -3.91
C GLY A 482 -11.73 -12.92 -4.31
N ASN A 483 -12.40 -12.88 -5.47
CA ASN A 483 -12.89 -11.63 -6.04
C ASN A 483 -14.23 -11.28 -5.42
N ASP A 484 -14.22 -10.31 -4.51
CA ASP A 484 -15.33 -9.93 -3.65
C ASP A 484 -16.09 -8.72 -4.20
N SER A 485 -17.37 -8.62 -3.81
CA SER A 485 -18.21 -7.46 -4.07
C SER A 485 -18.72 -6.89 -2.77
N ILE A 486 -18.21 -5.72 -2.39
CA ILE A 486 -18.39 -5.14 -1.06
C ILE A 486 -19.09 -3.77 -1.18
N THR A 487 -20.05 -3.52 -0.29
CA THR A 487 -20.68 -2.20 -0.14
C THR A 487 -20.81 -1.86 1.35
N GLY A 488 -20.23 -0.74 1.79
CA GLY A 488 -20.37 -0.20 3.14
C GLY A 488 -21.82 0.20 3.41
N GLY A 489 -22.30 1.23 2.72
CA GLY A 489 -23.69 1.66 2.75
C GLY A 489 -23.84 3.08 3.25
N THR A 490 -24.43 3.30 4.42
CA THR A 490 -24.50 4.63 5.04
C THR A 490 -23.86 4.61 6.41
N GLY A 491 -23.05 5.60 6.75
CA GLY A 491 -22.24 5.63 7.96
C GLY A 491 -20.76 5.60 7.59
N ASN A 492 -19.85 5.65 8.56
CA ASN A 492 -18.42 5.69 8.27
C ASN A 492 -17.89 4.26 8.34
N ASP A 493 -17.72 3.65 7.18
CA ASP A 493 -17.41 2.24 7.03
C ASP A 493 -15.91 2.00 6.92
N ALA A 494 -15.45 0.87 7.43
CA ALA A 494 -14.08 0.38 7.30
C ALA A 494 -14.08 -0.91 6.49
N ILE A 495 -13.60 -0.84 5.25
CA ILE A 495 -13.60 -1.93 4.28
C ILE A 495 -12.17 -2.36 3.98
N GLY A 496 -11.89 -3.66 4.08
CA GLY A 496 -10.70 -4.28 3.52
C GLY A 496 -11.11 -5.39 2.55
N ALA A 497 -10.87 -5.22 1.26
CA ALA A 497 -11.35 -6.16 0.25
C ALA A 497 -10.52 -7.46 0.26
N GLY A 498 -9.18 -7.36 0.28
CA GLY A 498 -8.31 -8.47 0.62
C GLY A 498 -7.43 -8.90 -0.54
N GLN A 499 -7.53 -10.17 -0.98
CA GLN A 499 -6.81 -10.66 -2.16
C GLN A 499 -7.81 -11.05 -3.23
N GLY A 500 -7.55 -10.70 -4.47
CA GLY A 500 -8.44 -10.94 -5.60
C GLY A 500 -8.76 -9.61 -6.29
N ASP A 501 -9.34 -9.67 -7.49
CA ASP A 501 -9.77 -8.46 -8.17
C ASP A 501 -11.14 -8.08 -7.62
N ASP A 502 -11.17 -7.10 -6.73
CA ASP A 502 -12.32 -6.78 -5.89
C ASP A 502 -13.09 -5.57 -6.41
N PHE A 503 -14.39 -5.54 -6.06
CA PHE A 503 -15.21 -4.35 -6.17
C PHE A 503 -15.57 -3.87 -4.77
N ALA A 504 -15.19 -2.64 -4.42
CA ALA A 504 -15.54 -2.03 -3.13
C ALA A 504 -16.19 -0.66 -3.32
N ALA A 505 -17.29 -0.43 -2.60
CA ALA A 505 -17.94 0.88 -2.52
C ALA A 505 -18.15 1.29 -1.05
N GLY A 506 -17.64 2.45 -0.64
CA GLY A 506 -17.85 3.03 0.69
C GLY A 506 -19.31 3.38 0.91
N GLY A 507 -19.81 4.37 0.16
CA GLY A 507 -21.22 4.75 0.16
C GLY A 507 -21.43 6.18 0.65
N GLU A 508 -22.41 6.40 1.53
CA GLU A 508 -22.60 7.70 2.18
C GLU A 508 -21.87 7.72 3.53
N GLY A 509 -20.85 8.54 3.70
CA GLY A 509 -20.06 8.56 4.93
C GLY A 509 -18.65 9.04 4.69
N ASN A 510 -17.84 9.08 5.75
CA ASN A 510 -16.40 9.24 5.59
C ASN A 510 -15.77 7.86 5.74
N ASP A 511 -15.56 7.18 4.63
CA ASP A 511 -15.23 5.78 4.60
C ASP A 511 -13.71 5.56 4.55
N VAL A 512 -13.26 4.40 5.04
CA VAL A 512 -11.89 3.92 4.90
C VAL A 512 -11.93 2.64 4.10
N VAL A 513 -11.34 2.65 2.90
CA VAL A 513 -11.33 1.49 2.00
C VAL A 513 -9.90 1.09 1.66
N ASN A 514 -9.58 -0.18 1.85
CA ASN A 514 -8.34 -0.81 1.40
C ASN A 514 -8.70 -1.90 0.38
N GLY A 515 -8.22 -1.78 -0.86
CA GLY A 515 -8.43 -2.80 -1.90
C GLY A 515 -7.66 -4.08 -1.56
N GLY A 516 -6.34 -3.96 -1.47
CA GLY A 516 -5.47 -5.04 -1.05
C GLY A 516 -4.62 -5.50 -2.22
N ALA A 517 -4.76 -6.73 -2.67
CA ALA A 517 -3.97 -7.27 -3.78
C ALA A 517 -4.86 -7.76 -4.90
N GLY A 518 -4.67 -7.27 -6.12
CA GLY A 518 -5.48 -7.62 -7.29
C GLY A 518 -5.86 -6.37 -8.06
N ASP A 519 -6.43 -6.52 -9.26
CA ASP A 519 -6.85 -5.34 -10.05
C ASP A 519 -8.20 -4.83 -9.51
N ASP A 520 -8.19 -3.92 -8.55
CA ASP A 520 -9.37 -3.51 -7.80
C ASP A 520 -10.12 -2.35 -8.45
N THR A 521 -11.44 -2.32 -8.22
CA THR A 521 -12.28 -1.17 -8.54
C THR A 521 -12.94 -0.62 -7.28
N ILE A 522 -12.56 0.59 -6.89
CA ILE A 522 -12.93 1.19 -5.61
C ILE A 522 -13.64 2.53 -5.80
N PHE A 523 -14.76 2.71 -5.10
CA PHE A 523 -15.53 3.95 -5.06
C PHE A 523 -15.70 4.43 -3.61
N GLY A 524 -15.23 5.63 -3.26
CA GLY A 524 -15.56 6.30 -2.00
C GLY A 524 -17.03 6.72 -1.95
N GLU A 525 -17.51 7.30 -3.05
CA GLU A 525 -18.85 7.85 -3.26
C GLU A 525 -19.07 9.21 -2.57
N ALA A 526 -19.72 9.28 -1.41
CA ALA A 526 -20.17 10.55 -0.85
C ALA A 526 -19.70 10.76 0.59
N GLY A 527 -18.82 11.73 0.77
CA GLY A 527 -18.26 12.18 2.03
C GLY A 527 -16.75 12.30 1.87
N ASN A 528 -16.03 12.43 2.98
CA ASN A 528 -14.58 12.62 2.91
C ASN A 528 -13.90 11.27 3.14
N ASP A 529 -13.51 10.62 2.07
CA ASP A 529 -13.09 9.22 2.08
C ASP A 529 -11.56 9.09 2.13
N THR A 530 -11.10 7.95 2.65
CA THR A 530 -9.69 7.54 2.63
C THR A 530 -9.58 6.20 1.93
N VAL A 531 -9.00 6.18 0.74
CA VAL A 531 -8.89 5.00 -0.10
C VAL A 531 -7.42 4.69 -0.38
N GLY A 532 -7.01 3.44 -0.16
CA GLY A 532 -5.75 2.89 -0.67
C GLY A 532 -6.06 1.66 -1.51
N ALA A 533 -5.69 1.67 -2.79
CA ALA A 533 -6.04 0.59 -3.70
C ALA A 533 -5.18 -0.65 -3.46
N GLY A 534 -3.86 -0.47 -3.41
CA GLY A 534 -2.95 -1.48 -2.87
C GLY A 534 -1.94 -1.94 -3.90
N PHE A 535 -2.04 -3.19 -4.33
CA PHE A 535 -1.14 -3.77 -5.33
C PHE A 535 -1.92 -4.08 -6.61
N ASN A 536 -1.24 -3.92 -7.74
CA ASN A 536 -1.70 -4.17 -9.11
C ASN A 536 -2.42 -2.96 -9.73
N ASP A 537 -3.00 -3.12 -10.93
CA ASP A 537 -3.49 -2.00 -11.72
C ASP A 537 -4.92 -1.64 -11.28
N ASP A 538 -5.06 -0.56 -10.50
CA ASP A 538 -6.30 -0.24 -9.82
C ASP A 538 -7.09 0.90 -10.47
N VAL A 539 -8.41 0.91 -10.21
CA VAL A 539 -9.30 2.03 -10.54
C VAL A 539 -9.95 2.58 -9.29
N VAL A 540 -9.61 3.82 -8.94
CA VAL A 540 -10.10 4.50 -7.74
C VAL A 540 -10.89 5.75 -8.09
N SER A 541 -12.04 5.92 -7.44
CA SER A 541 -12.88 7.12 -7.52
C SER A 541 -13.22 7.60 -6.11
N GLY A 542 -12.82 8.82 -5.75
CA GLY A 542 -13.17 9.47 -4.48
C GLY A 542 -14.65 9.81 -4.44
N GLY A 543 -15.07 10.71 -5.34
CA GLY A 543 -16.49 11.02 -5.53
C GLY A 543 -16.81 12.44 -5.07
N ALA A 544 -17.57 12.60 -3.99
CA ALA A 544 -17.99 13.90 -3.51
C ALA A 544 -17.56 14.13 -2.07
N GLY A 545 -16.58 15.01 -1.87
CA GLY A 545 -16.05 15.40 -0.57
C GLY A 545 -14.57 15.71 -0.69
N ASP A 546 -13.93 16.09 0.42
CA ASP A 546 -12.47 16.31 0.41
C ASP A 546 -11.82 14.93 0.68
N ASP A 547 -11.38 14.24 -0.37
CA ASP A 547 -10.94 12.83 -0.35
C ASP A 547 -9.42 12.65 -0.26
N SER A 548 -8.98 11.49 0.24
CA SER A 548 -7.58 11.06 0.28
C SER A 548 -7.41 9.73 -0.43
N LEU A 549 -6.79 9.73 -1.61
CA LEU A 549 -6.68 8.57 -2.49
C LEU A 549 -5.21 8.17 -2.72
N GLY A 550 -4.92 6.88 -2.63
CA GLY A 550 -3.64 6.27 -2.98
C GLY A 550 -3.83 5.12 -3.96
N GLY A 551 -3.08 5.11 -5.06
CA GLY A 551 -3.06 4.00 -6.03
C GLY A 551 -2.29 2.83 -5.43
N GLY A 552 -1.02 3.06 -5.09
CA GLY A 552 -0.19 2.04 -4.46
C GLY A 552 0.90 1.60 -5.43
N SER A 553 0.94 0.33 -5.81
CA SER A 553 1.86 -0.14 -6.85
C SER A 553 1.10 -0.69 -8.04
N GLY A 554 1.41 -0.24 -9.26
CA GLY A 554 0.69 -0.71 -10.43
C GLY A 554 0.74 0.31 -11.54
N ARG A 555 -0.20 0.25 -12.48
CA ARG A 555 -0.62 1.42 -13.25
C ARG A 555 -2.02 1.74 -12.81
N ASP A 556 -2.15 2.82 -12.06
CA ASP A 556 -3.41 3.16 -11.43
C ASP A 556 -4.14 4.25 -12.18
N THR A 557 -5.47 4.22 -12.10
CA THR A 557 -6.33 5.29 -12.58
C THR A 557 -7.12 5.88 -11.43
N LEU A 558 -6.83 7.14 -11.07
CA LEU A 558 -7.40 7.81 -9.92
C LEU A 558 -8.22 9.04 -10.31
N PHE A 559 -9.42 9.15 -9.75
CA PHE A 559 -10.33 10.27 -9.94
C PHE A 559 -10.78 10.87 -8.61
N GLY A 560 -10.39 12.12 -8.32
CA GLY A 560 -10.87 12.85 -7.12
C GLY A 560 -12.33 13.27 -7.24
N HIS A 561 -12.67 13.82 -8.40
CA HIS A 561 -13.99 14.36 -8.75
C HIS A 561 -14.31 15.71 -8.12
N ALA A 562 -15.01 15.76 -6.98
CA ALA A 562 -15.53 17.02 -6.45
C ALA A 562 -15.15 17.22 -4.99
N GLY A 563 -14.30 18.21 -4.73
CA GLY A 563 -13.84 18.58 -3.40
C GLY A 563 -12.36 18.88 -3.44
N ARG A 564 -11.73 19.10 -2.29
CA ARG A 564 -10.28 19.35 -2.23
C ARG A 564 -9.58 18.07 -1.91
N ASP A 565 -9.13 17.39 -2.95
CA ASP A 565 -8.66 16.03 -2.87
C ASP A 565 -7.13 16.00 -2.69
N ALA A 566 -6.66 14.95 -2.02
CA ALA A 566 -5.26 14.59 -1.92
C ALA A 566 -5.07 13.24 -2.60
N ILE A 567 -4.39 13.22 -3.75
CA ILE A 567 -4.24 12.04 -4.59
C ILE A 567 -2.76 11.73 -4.81
N GLY A 568 -2.37 10.50 -4.51
CA GLY A 568 -1.07 9.93 -4.85
C GLY A 568 -1.24 8.72 -5.78
N GLY A 569 -0.56 8.72 -6.93
CA GLY A 569 -0.51 7.54 -7.81
C GLY A 569 0.26 6.41 -7.13
N GLY A 570 1.51 6.69 -6.76
CA GLY A 570 2.36 5.75 -6.04
C GLY A 570 3.50 5.28 -6.91
N GLU A 571 3.74 3.99 -6.98
CA GLU A 571 4.67 3.42 -7.94
C GLU A 571 3.93 3.03 -9.20
N GLY A 572 4.30 3.57 -10.35
CA GLY A 572 3.52 3.27 -11.53
C GLY A 572 3.62 4.28 -12.65
N ASP A 573 3.17 3.92 -13.84
CA ASP A 573 2.89 4.95 -14.84
C ASP A 573 1.41 5.34 -14.70
N ASP A 574 1.09 6.26 -13.78
CA ASP A 574 -0.28 6.45 -13.30
C ASP A 574 -1.07 7.51 -14.08
N GLU A 575 -2.39 7.41 -14.07
CA GLU A 575 -3.31 8.42 -14.60
C GLU A 575 -4.16 9.03 -13.47
N ILE A 576 -3.92 10.31 -13.21
CA ILE A 576 -4.57 11.06 -12.12
C ILE A 576 -5.40 12.22 -12.68
N ASP A 577 -6.65 12.35 -12.22
CA ASP A 577 -7.54 13.48 -12.46
C ASP A 577 -8.12 14.00 -11.14
N GLY A 578 -7.66 15.18 -10.68
CA GLY A 578 -8.13 15.83 -9.46
C GLY A 578 -9.61 16.22 -9.55
N GLY A 579 -9.99 16.82 -10.68
CA GLY A 579 -11.38 17.14 -10.98
C GLY A 579 -11.72 18.60 -10.67
N ALA A 580 -12.48 18.86 -9.60
CA ALA A 580 -13.01 20.18 -9.29
C ALA A 580 -12.70 20.59 -7.85
N ASP A 581 -12.43 21.89 -7.68
CA ASP A 581 -11.89 22.52 -6.47
C ASP A 581 -10.36 22.37 -6.39
N ASN A 582 -9.74 22.68 -5.25
CA ASN A 582 -8.28 22.86 -5.20
C ASN A 582 -7.60 21.59 -4.70
N ASP A 583 -6.88 20.90 -5.57
CA ASP A 583 -6.37 19.57 -5.28
C ASP A 583 -4.86 19.55 -5.00
N PHE A 584 -4.43 18.51 -4.30
CA PHE A 584 -3.02 18.14 -4.15
C PHE A 584 -2.77 16.81 -4.85
N LEU A 585 -1.98 16.84 -5.91
CA LEU A 585 -1.74 15.69 -6.78
C LEU A 585 -0.25 15.35 -6.81
N ALA A 586 0.06 14.09 -6.55
CA ALA A 586 1.39 13.51 -6.68
C ALA A 586 1.33 12.30 -7.61
N GLY A 587 2.09 12.31 -8.70
CA GLY A 587 2.23 11.13 -9.57
C GLY A 587 2.92 10.00 -8.81
N GLY A 588 4.17 10.25 -8.40
CA GLY A 588 4.92 9.34 -7.56
C GLY A 588 6.21 8.92 -8.24
N GLY A 589 6.36 7.65 -8.59
CA GLY A 589 7.53 7.17 -9.31
C GLY A 589 7.16 6.61 -10.68
N ARG A 590 8.02 6.85 -11.68
CA ARG A 590 7.89 6.52 -13.11
C ARG A 590 7.11 7.61 -13.87
N ASN A 591 6.46 7.30 -15.00
CA ASN A 591 6.03 8.35 -15.93
C ASN A 591 4.53 8.56 -15.83
N ASP A 592 4.14 9.64 -15.16
CA ASP A 592 2.75 9.87 -14.79
C ASP A 592 2.03 10.83 -15.73
N ILE A 593 0.71 10.70 -15.77
CA ILE A 593 -0.20 11.66 -16.40
C ILE A 593 -1.07 12.27 -15.32
N VAL A 594 -0.78 13.52 -14.94
CA VAL A 594 -1.49 14.20 -13.86
C VAL A 594 -2.27 15.40 -14.38
N ARG A 595 -3.56 15.46 -14.05
CA ARG A 595 -4.48 16.54 -14.43
C ARG A 595 -5.12 17.16 -13.18
N GLY A 596 -4.90 18.46 -12.97
CA GLY A 596 -5.51 19.24 -11.89
C GLY A 596 -7.03 19.36 -12.08
N GLY A 597 -7.44 20.00 -13.17
CA GLY A 597 -8.84 20.11 -13.54
C GLY A 597 -9.33 21.54 -13.39
N THR A 598 -10.30 21.81 -12.52
CA THR A 598 -10.73 23.18 -12.22
C THR A 598 -10.44 23.51 -10.78
N GLY A 599 -9.65 24.54 -10.49
CA GLY A 599 -9.09 24.63 -9.15
C GLY A 599 -7.87 25.50 -9.10
N GLN A 600 -7.30 25.65 -7.91
CA GLN A 600 -5.92 26.07 -7.76
C GLN A 600 -5.15 24.85 -7.28
N ASP A 601 -4.61 24.10 -8.23
CA ASP A 601 -4.12 22.76 -7.96
C ASP A 601 -2.63 22.80 -7.64
N THR A 602 -2.17 21.90 -6.78
CA THR A 602 -0.75 21.69 -6.51
C THR A 602 -0.35 20.35 -7.08
N ILE A 603 0.51 20.36 -8.10
CA ILE A 603 0.86 19.18 -8.88
C ILE A 603 2.35 18.90 -8.72
N ASN A 604 2.68 17.70 -8.28
CA ASN A 604 4.03 17.15 -8.27
C ASN A 604 4.04 15.90 -9.15
N GLY A 605 4.86 15.89 -10.20
CA GLY A 605 5.01 14.70 -11.04
C GLY A 605 5.67 13.58 -10.25
N GLY A 606 6.88 13.82 -9.77
CA GLY A 606 7.61 12.89 -8.92
C GLY A 606 8.95 12.52 -9.56
N GLU A 607 9.33 11.25 -9.46
CA GLU A 607 10.46 10.70 -10.23
C GLU A 607 9.97 10.23 -11.58
N GLY A 608 10.72 10.46 -12.66
CA GLY A 608 10.39 10.01 -14.02
C GLY A 608 10.14 11.15 -15.01
N ASN A 609 9.38 10.86 -16.07
CA ASN A 609 9.10 11.83 -17.13
C ASN A 609 7.60 12.08 -17.24
N ASP A 610 7.12 13.10 -16.54
CA ASP A 610 5.71 13.27 -16.29
C ASP A 610 5.04 14.18 -17.31
N THR A 611 3.75 13.95 -17.54
CA THR A 611 2.87 14.85 -18.29
C THR A 611 1.88 15.50 -17.35
N LEU A 612 2.09 16.78 -17.08
CA LEU A 612 1.34 17.55 -16.10
C LEU A 612 0.44 18.57 -16.79
N THR A 613 -0.81 18.65 -16.35
CA THR A 613 -1.82 19.60 -16.84
C THR A 613 -2.48 20.26 -15.65
N GLY A 614 -2.38 21.59 -15.53
CA GLY A 614 -3.00 22.32 -14.41
C GLY A 614 -4.50 22.45 -14.61
N GLY A 615 -4.91 22.83 -15.82
CA GLY A 615 -6.29 23.09 -16.16
C GLY A 615 -6.68 24.53 -15.90
N ALA A 616 -7.76 24.74 -15.14
CA ALA A 616 -8.37 26.04 -14.94
C ALA A 616 -8.21 26.52 -13.51
N GLY A 617 -7.27 27.44 -13.30
CA GLY A 617 -7.24 28.35 -12.18
C GLY A 617 -5.83 28.85 -12.00
N ALA A 618 -5.30 28.86 -10.78
CA ALA A 618 -3.93 29.33 -10.52
C ALA A 618 -3.14 28.21 -9.87
N ASP A 619 -2.45 27.46 -10.71
CA ASP A 619 -1.90 26.15 -10.36
C ASP A 619 -0.43 26.26 -9.99
N VAL A 620 0.06 25.29 -9.21
CA VAL A 620 1.44 25.23 -8.73
C VAL A 620 2.06 23.90 -9.12
N PHE A 621 3.02 23.94 -10.03
CA PHE A 621 3.84 22.78 -10.40
C PHE A 621 5.08 22.71 -9.49
N VAL A 622 5.22 21.64 -8.75
CA VAL A 622 6.23 21.47 -7.69
C VAL A 622 7.36 20.57 -8.18
N PHE A 623 8.60 21.02 -7.96
CA PHE A 623 9.82 20.26 -8.24
C PHE A 623 10.72 20.36 -7.01
N ASN A 624 10.78 19.28 -6.23
CA ASN A 624 11.54 19.23 -4.98
C ASN A 624 12.92 18.59 -5.12
N ASN A 625 13.06 17.63 -6.04
CA ASN A 625 14.31 17.00 -6.42
C ASN A 625 14.53 17.26 -7.91
N PHE A 626 15.78 17.52 -8.30
CA PHE A 626 16.17 17.62 -9.70
C PHE A 626 17.04 16.43 -10.03
N ILE A 627 16.48 15.45 -10.73
CA ILE A 627 17.17 14.22 -11.09
C ILE A 627 17.71 14.36 -12.51
N ALA A 628 18.98 14.00 -12.69
CA ALA A 628 19.63 14.16 -13.97
C ALA A 628 18.98 13.24 -15.03
N ASP A 629 18.81 13.78 -16.24
CA ASP A 629 18.22 13.12 -17.41
C ASP A 629 16.68 12.94 -17.39
N GLU A 630 15.98 13.38 -16.33
CA GLU A 630 14.52 13.47 -16.32
C GLU A 630 13.99 14.62 -17.17
N VAL A 631 12.79 14.41 -17.73
CA VAL A 631 12.11 15.35 -18.62
C VAL A 631 10.60 15.39 -18.37
N ASP A 632 10.15 16.43 -17.68
CA ASP A 632 8.72 16.66 -17.47
C ASP A 632 8.13 17.57 -18.53
N LEU A 633 6.85 17.37 -18.83
CA LEU A 633 6.06 18.12 -19.78
C LEU A 633 4.85 18.75 -19.09
N ILE A 634 4.82 20.08 -19.05
CA ILE A 634 3.62 20.83 -18.68
C ILE A 634 2.90 21.30 -19.93
N THR A 635 1.61 20.97 -20.01
CA THR A 635 0.86 21.08 -21.27
C THR A 635 0.13 22.42 -21.46
N ASP A 636 -0.18 23.14 -20.38
CA ASP A 636 -1.11 24.28 -20.41
C ASP A 636 -0.77 25.48 -19.51
N PHE A 637 0.48 25.59 -19.05
CA PHE A 637 0.94 26.66 -18.16
C PHE A 637 0.53 28.08 -18.60
N GLN A 638 -0.09 28.83 -17.70
CA GLN A 638 -0.53 30.21 -17.88
C GLN A 638 0.37 31.20 -17.12
N THR A 639 1.21 31.91 -17.87
CA THR A 639 2.10 32.94 -17.30
C THR A 639 1.33 34.02 -16.53
N GLY A 640 1.81 34.38 -15.35
CA GLY A 640 1.22 35.37 -14.45
C GLY A 640 -0.02 34.88 -13.69
N VAL A 641 -0.36 33.60 -13.85
CA VAL A 641 -1.45 32.93 -13.15
C VAL A 641 -0.89 31.71 -12.41
N ASP A 642 -0.29 30.78 -13.16
CA ASP A 642 0.34 29.58 -12.62
C ASP A 642 1.75 29.86 -12.12
N MET A 643 2.26 28.94 -11.30
CA MET A 643 3.56 29.06 -10.67
C MET A 643 4.35 27.75 -10.70
N PHE A 644 5.67 27.88 -10.80
CA PHE A 644 6.61 26.80 -10.50
C PHE A 644 7.11 26.95 -9.06
N ARG A 645 7.04 25.90 -8.26
CA ARG A 645 7.70 25.85 -6.95
C ARG A 645 8.93 24.95 -7.04
N LEU A 646 10.11 25.55 -6.92
CA LEU A 646 11.39 24.88 -7.09
C LEU A 646 12.17 24.89 -5.77
N SER A 647 12.56 23.71 -5.27
CA SER A 647 13.35 23.56 -4.05
C SER A 647 14.80 23.16 -4.37
N GLY A 648 15.77 23.49 -3.50
CA GLY A 648 17.15 23.00 -3.67
C GLY A 648 18.02 23.73 -4.71
N ILE A 649 17.52 24.78 -5.38
CA ILE A 649 18.31 25.54 -6.36
C ILE A 649 19.38 26.40 -5.68
N ALA A 650 20.65 26.09 -5.97
CA ALA A 650 21.79 26.87 -5.51
C ALA A 650 21.98 28.15 -6.34
N ASN A 651 22.25 29.28 -5.69
CA ASN A 651 22.56 30.55 -6.37
C ASN A 651 23.89 31.17 -5.95
N ALA A 652 24.42 32.06 -6.81
CA ALA A 652 25.62 32.81 -6.50
C ALA A 652 25.41 33.71 -5.26
N PRO A 653 26.34 33.74 -4.29
CA PRO A 653 26.18 34.53 -3.07
C PRO A 653 25.86 36.02 -3.35
N GLY A 654 24.76 36.51 -2.77
CA GLY A 654 24.35 37.92 -2.87
C GLY A 654 23.50 38.29 -4.08
N SER A 655 23.08 37.32 -4.90
CA SER A 655 22.26 37.53 -6.10
C SER A 655 20.73 37.53 -5.84
N GLY A 656 20.29 37.04 -4.68
CA GLY A 656 18.87 36.99 -4.33
C GLY A 656 18.05 36.07 -5.25
N LEU A 657 16.76 36.34 -5.39
CA LEU A 657 15.84 35.54 -6.21
C LEU A 657 16.19 35.57 -7.70
N ALA A 658 16.66 36.72 -8.20
CA ALA A 658 17.11 36.87 -9.58
C ALA A 658 18.26 35.91 -9.93
N GLY A 659 19.17 35.65 -8.99
CA GLY A 659 20.25 34.70 -9.22
C GLY A 659 19.87 33.22 -9.08
N LYS A 660 18.70 32.90 -8.52
CA LYS A 660 18.13 31.55 -8.62
C LYS A 660 17.53 31.34 -10.01
N LEU A 661 16.85 32.34 -10.57
CA LEU A 661 16.37 32.30 -11.95
C LEU A 661 17.51 32.26 -12.97
N ASP A 662 18.59 33.03 -12.76
CA ASP A 662 19.79 32.98 -13.61
C ASP A 662 20.53 31.62 -13.55
N ALA A 663 20.24 30.78 -12.55
CA ALA A 663 20.81 29.44 -12.44
C ALA A 663 20.09 28.41 -13.33
N LEU A 664 18.87 28.73 -13.79
CA LEU A 664 18.12 27.92 -14.73
C LEU A 664 18.62 28.18 -16.16
N ASP A 665 18.86 27.11 -16.93
CA ASP A 665 19.09 27.24 -18.37
C ASP A 665 17.74 27.28 -19.09
N VAL A 666 17.26 28.50 -19.37
CA VAL A 666 15.95 28.75 -19.99
C VAL A 666 16.10 28.98 -21.50
N SER A 667 15.36 28.24 -22.32
CA SER A 667 15.45 28.34 -23.79
C SER A 667 14.10 28.20 -24.49
N ASP A 668 13.95 28.87 -25.65
CA ASP A 668 12.82 28.62 -26.56
C ASP A 668 13.06 27.34 -27.36
N MET A 669 12.02 26.53 -27.55
CA MET A 669 12.08 25.32 -28.36
C MET A 669 10.73 24.96 -29.00
N MET A 670 10.71 23.90 -29.80
CA MET A 670 9.48 23.31 -30.31
C MET A 670 9.13 22.09 -29.48
N ILE A 671 7.94 22.07 -28.87
CA ILE A 671 7.43 20.95 -28.06
C ILE A 671 6.20 20.42 -28.76
N ASN A 672 6.19 19.14 -29.16
CA ASN A 672 5.05 18.50 -29.84
C ASN A 672 4.45 19.29 -31.02
N GLY A 673 5.28 20.06 -31.73
CA GLY A 673 4.88 20.85 -32.90
C GLY A 673 4.27 22.23 -32.57
N VAL A 674 4.24 22.64 -31.31
CA VAL A 674 3.91 24.00 -30.88
C VAL A 674 5.15 24.74 -30.37
N ASP A 675 5.10 26.07 -30.41
CA ASP A 675 6.12 26.90 -29.74
C ASP A 675 6.05 26.63 -28.23
N GLY A 676 7.21 26.55 -27.58
CA GLY A 676 7.32 26.24 -26.17
C GLY A 676 8.64 26.72 -25.56
N ALA A 677 8.78 26.53 -24.26
CA ALA A 677 9.97 26.89 -23.50
C ALA A 677 10.48 25.66 -22.74
N SER A 678 11.77 25.66 -22.39
CA SER A 678 12.30 24.77 -21.38
C SER A 678 13.02 25.55 -20.29
N PHE A 679 13.08 24.98 -19.09
CA PHE A 679 14.14 25.30 -18.15
C PHE A 679 14.82 24.01 -17.68
N THR A 680 16.14 24.06 -17.52
CA THR A 680 16.94 22.92 -17.07
C THR A 680 17.76 23.30 -15.85
N TYR A 681 17.82 22.40 -14.86
CA TYR A 681 18.67 22.53 -13.67
C TYR A 681 19.23 21.16 -13.26
N ASP A 682 20.54 21.09 -12.97
CA ASP A 682 21.27 19.87 -12.59
C ASP A 682 21.03 18.61 -13.47
N GLY A 683 20.58 18.81 -14.71
CA GLY A 683 20.35 17.75 -15.70
C GLY A 683 18.87 17.39 -15.89
N HIS A 684 17.99 17.82 -15.00
CA HIS A 684 16.53 17.71 -15.13
C HIS A 684 16.02 18.82 -16.04
N THR A 685 15.15 18.48 -17.00
CA THR A 685 14.55 19.43 -17.93
C THR A 685 13.04 19.49 -17.77
N VAL A 686 12.48 20.68 -17.58
CA VAL A 686 11.04 20.90 -17.64
C VAL A 686 10.68 21.57 -18.96
N LEU A 687 9.78 20.94 -19.71
CA LEU A 687 9.23 21.39 -20.98
C LEU A 687 7.87 22.05 -20.75
N ILE A 688 7.67 23.24 -21.31
CA ILE A 688 6.47 24.05 -21.11
C ILE A 688 5.85 24.35 -22.47
N ALA A 689 4.79 23.63 -22.82
CA ALA A 689 4.13 23.77 -24.12
C ALA A 689 3.35 25.11 -24.20
N GLY A 690 3.38 25.76 -25.36
CA GLY A 690 2.59 26.96 -25.63
C GLY A 690 3.12 28.27 -25.00
N VAL A 691 4.20 28.21 -24.22
CA VAL A 691 4.80 29.36 -23.53
C VAL A 691 6.17 29.69 -24.14
N SER A 692 6.49 30.96 -24.31
CA SER A 692 7.84 31.37 -24.74
C SER A 692 8.76 31.61 -23.53
N ALA A 693 10.05 31.36 -23.67
CA ALA A 693 11.04 31.67 -22.63
C ALA A 693 11.01 33.15 -22.23
N ALA A 694 10.72 34.05 -23.18
CA ALA A 694 10.62 35.48 -22.93
C ALA A 694 9.34 35.92 -22.16
N SER A 695 8.33 35.05 -22.07
CA SER A 695 7.10 35.32 -21.30
C SER A 695 7.20 34.85 -19.85
N LEU A 696 8.17 33.99 -19.52
CA LEU A 696 8.46 33.62 -18.14
C LEU A 696 9.15 34.76 -17.41
N SER A 697 8.69 35.04 -16.19
CA SER A 697 9.14 36.12 -15.33
C SER A 697 9.41 35.60 -13.93
N LEU A 698 10.01 36.43 -13.08
CA LEU A 698 10.28 36.06 -11.68
C LEU A 698 8.99 35.78 -10.88
N ASP A 699 7.87 36.36 -11.31
CA ASP A 699 6.58 36.18 -10.61
C ASP A 699 5.97 34.80 -10.88
N ASP A 700 6.47 34.07 -11.88
CA ASP A 700 6.06 32.70 -12.21
C ASP A 700 6.81 31.64 -11.39
N PHE A 701 7.76 32.04 -10.52
CA PHE A 701 8.60 31.10 -9.75
C PHE A 701 8.58 31.40 -8.25
N ILE A 702 8.33 30.35 -7.47
CA ILE A 702 8.57 30.26 -6.04
C ILE A 702 9.85 29.44 -5.85
N PHE A 703 10.78 29.95 -5.04
CA PHE A 703 11.99 29.20 -4.71
C PHE A 703 12.06 28.95 -3.20
N SER A 704 12.13 27.68 -2.80
CA SER A 704 12.37 27.23 -1.42
C SER A 704 13.85 27.23 -1.08
#